data_AF-A0A0J7KGI3-F1
#
_entry.id   AF-A0A0J7KGI3-F1
#
_cell.length_a   1.000
_cell.length_b   1.000
_cell.length_c   1.000
_cell.angle_alpha   90.00
_cell.angle_beta   90.00
_cell.angle_gamma   90.00
#
_symmetry.space_group_name_H-M   'P 1'
#
loop_
_entity.id
_entity.type
_entity.pdbx_description
1 polymer ?
#
loop_
_entity_poly.entity_id
_entity_poly.type
_entity_poly.pdbx_seq_one_letter_code
_entity_poly.pdbx_strand_id
1 'polypeptide(L)'
;MSSSSASSCTTQDAPLDALIPPNGATAALLLQNGDIFWGKGYGAKVITEPAELCFCTATTGYQETLTDPSFRKQIITFTFPHIGNTGINSFDNEASHISAFGLVTKELPTPPSSWRSEKTLPEWLIEQNRPGIAGIDTRRLVTLLRQKGPQNAIIAFPKDGKFNLKEASAKLKSWEGLESQDLAADAAGESRQWHEGRWQEPLPTESQEKIRVVALDFGAKDNILRSLVSAGAEVHVVPGTAKLEEIKQLDPQGIFLSNGPGDPELTGKYAVPLLQELFKLNIPIFGICMGHQLIARAVGAKTYRLPQGHRGTNHPVKELATGKVEITSQNHGFAVDPESLPKGVVQTHISLFDGSNEGTFQKTLLSKRWTVMPKRTDIKSILLIGAGPIVIGQGCEFDYSGAQACKALREDGYRIILVNSNPATIMTDPDLADKTYIEPITAEFLTRIIEKEKPDALLPTMGGQTALNAALELDRSGVLEKFGVELIGARGDVIDKAENRQKFREIMDEAGLESPKSFTTHTLEDAQQKLSDIGLPVIIRPSFTLGGAGGGIAYNKAEFDEIVMSGLNASPTTEVLVEESVIGWKEYEMEVVRDIADNCIIVCSIENIDPMGVHTGDSITVAPALTLTDKEFQKMRDASLTVLRKIGIETGGSNVQFAINPKDGRMVVIEMNPRVSRSSALASKATGFPIAKIAAKLAVGYTLDELDNDITGTTPASFEPVIDYVVTKIPRFVFEKFPATPALLSTSMKSVGEIMSIGRNFAESLQKGLRSLETGLEGLDDLPAPKDGTLEDYLEALATQRPDRLLLIAQAFRAGISFEQILCACQYDPWFLQQIQELVAKEEKIKKNGLPQTAADWRHLKSLGFSDKRLATLCGLTEKEVRTARYDVNVHPFYQSVDTCANEFDARTSYFYSSYEGNGASDGYSSLIREEEKRDENHKKIIILGGGPNRIGQGIEFDYCCVHAAYALRDAGYETIMVNCNPETVSTDYDTSDRLYFEPLTEEDVLEILRVEQKSGTLVGCLIQYGGQTPLKLSRALEEAGIPILGTSADAIDRAEDRERFSALLRKLDLKQPKNAIALNQQEVLDKAEDVGYPLVVRPSYVLGGRAMAIVHDRTGLEHYLREVLGRAGKDVSSGPVLLDHYLNDAIEVDVDCISDGQNAHVAGVMEHIEEAGIHSGDSACSLPPYSLSPALVTRL
;
A
#
# COMPACT_ATOMS: atom_id res chain seq x y z
N MET A 1 -32.39 -21.53 -23.24
CA MET A 1 -32.89 -22.92 -23.30
C MET A 1 -31.78 -23.84 -22.83
N SER A 2 -32.13 -24.77 -21.94
CA SER A 2 -31.32 -25.77 -21.21
C SER A 2 -30.07 -25.28 -20.47
N SER A 3 -30.28 -25.02 -19.18
CA SER A 3 -29.30 -24.96 -18.11
C SER A 3 -28.45 -26.24 -18.03
N SER A 4 -27.17 -26.16 -18.42
CA SER A 4 -26.15 -27.09 -17.96
C SER A 4 -25.45 -26.46 -16.76
N SER A 5 -25.67 -27.03 -15.59
CA SER A 5 -24.84 -26.79 -14.40
C SER A 5 -23.37 -26.83 -14.77
N ALA A 6 -22.65 -25.72 -14.55
CA ALA A 6 -21.20 -25.68 -14.63
C ALA A 6 -20.62 -26.54 -13.50
N SER A 7 -20.56 -27.85 -13.71
CA SER A 7 -19.64 -28.70 -12.96
C SER A 7 -18.24 -28.24 -13.35
N SER A 8 -17.45 -27.86 -12.35
CA SER A 8 -16.02 -27.70 -12.43
C SER A 8 -15.40 -28.70 -13.42
N CYS A 9 -14.72 -28.22 -14.45
CA CYS A 9 -13.86 -29.08 -15.25
C CYS A 9 -12.62 -29.41 -14.41
N THR A 10 -12.79 -30.22 -13.37
CA THR A 10 -11.71 -30.96 -12.75
C THR A 10 -11.39 -32.09 -13.72
N THR A 11 -10.15 -32.14 -14.18
CA THR A 11 -9.53 -33.23 -14.95
C THR A 11 -9.43 -34.56 -14.14
N GLN A 12 -10.41 -34.85 -13.26
CA GLN A 12 -10.38 -35.96 -12.31
C GLN A 12 -10.71 -37.32 -12.93
N ASP A 13 -11.28 -37.39 -14.14
CA ASP A 13 -11.71 -38.65 -14.75
C ASP A 13 -10.79 -39.20 -15.86
N ALA A 14 -9.78 -38.42 -16.30
CA ALA A 14 -8.80 -38.91 -17.27
C ALA A 14 -7.68 -39.70 -16.56
N PRO A 15 -7.23 -40.86 -17.09
CA PRO A 15 -6.07 -41.54 -16.52
C PRO A 15 -4.86 -40.61 -16.54
N LEU A 16 -4.08 -40.55 -15.44
CA LEU A 16 -2.90 -39.68 -15.31
C LEU A 16 -1.90 -39.83 -16.48
N ASP A 17 -1.82 -41.02 -17.09
CA ASP A 17 -0.98 -41.34 -18.25
C ASP A 17 -1.45 -40.69 -19.57
N ALA A 18 -2.68 -40.17 -19.61
CA ALA A 18 -3.31 -39.52 -20.75
C ALA A 18 -3.40 -37.98 -20.62
N LEU A 19 -2.97 -37.41 -19.50
CA LEU A 19 -2.94 -35.96 -19.30
C LEU A 19 -1.79 -35.34 -20.09
N ILE A 20 -2.13 -34.47 -21.03
CA ILE A 20 -1.17 -33.71 -21.83
C ILE A 20 -0.89 -32.40 -21.09
N PRO A 21 0.39 -32.06 -20.79
CA PRO A 21 0.76 -30.78 -20.20
C PRO A 21 0.23 -29.62 -21.06
N PRO A 22 -0.31 -28.56 -20.44
CA PRO A 22 -0.65 -27.32 -21.14
C PRO A 22 0.55 -26.76 -21.89
N ASN A 23 0.30 -26.07 -23.01
CA ASN A 23 1.37 -25.50 -23.83
C ASN A 23 2.23 -24.52 -22.99
N GLY A 24 3.54 -24.70 -23.00
CA GLY A 24 4.49 -23.88 -22.24
C GLY A 24 4.71 -24.28 -20.78
N ALA A 25 3.97 -25.26 -20.24
CA ALA A 25 4.25 -25.81 -18.91
C ALA A 25 5.52 -26.66 -18.93
N THR A 26 6.43 -26.41 -17.97
CA THR A 26 7.70 -27.13 -17.84
C THR A 26 7.85 -27.83 -16.49
N ALA A 27 6.98 -27.52 -15.52
CA ALA A 27 6.89 -28.19 -14.24
C ALA A 27 5.43 -28.45 -13.84
N ALA A 28 5.21 -29.39 -12.92
CA ALA A 28 3.91 -29.65 -12.31
C ALA A 28 4.06 -29.84 -10.80
N LEU A 29 3.14 -29.27 -10.01
CA LEU A 29 2.95 -29.58 -8.59
C LEU A 29 1.77 -30.55 -8.47
N LEU A 30 2.04 -31.78 -8.05
CA LEU A 30 1.04 -32.82 -7.85
C LEU A 30 0.75 -32.97 -6.36
N LEU A 31 -0.52 -32.89 -5.97
CA LEU A 31 -0.98 -33.06 -4.60
C LEU A 31 -1.47 -34.49 -4.34
N GLN A 32 -1.42 -34.93 -3.09
CA GLN A 32 -1.87 -36.27 -2.66
C GLN A 32 -3.36 -36.52 -2.95
N ASN A 33 -4.18 -35.47 -2.94
CA ASN A 33 -5.61 -35.52 -3.28
C ASN A 33 -5.88 -35.70 -4.79
N GLY A 34 -4.84 -35.68 -5.63
CA GLY A 34 -4.93 -35.82 -7.08
C GLY A 34 -4.96 -34.51 -7.87
N ASP A 35 -5.02 -33.36 -7.20
CA ASP A 35 -4.98 -32.05 -7.86
C ASP A 35 -3.59 -31.81 -8.48
N ILE A 36 -3.57 -31.20 -9.67
CA ILE A 36 -2.34 -30.87 -10.41
C ILE A 36 -2.34 -29.39 -10.75
N PHE A 37 -1.25 -28.72 -10.37
CA PHE A 37 -0.97 -27.33 -10.74
C PHE A 37 0.19 -27.31 -11.72
N TRP A 38 -0.09 -26.93 -12.97
CA TRP A 38 0.94 -26.79 -14.00
C TRP A 38 1.64 -25.45 -13.89
N GLY A 39 2.92 -25.35 -14.23
CA GLY A 39 3.66 -24.10 -14.13
C GLY A 39 4.98 -24.13 -14.90
N LYS A 40 5.80 -23.10 -14.69
CA LYS A 40 7.14 -22.98 -15.26
C LYS A 40 8.18 -23.36 -14.20
N GLY A 41 8.91 -24.43 -14.45
CA GLY A 41 10.02 -24.86 -13.61
C GLY A 41 11.23 -23.93 -13.74
N TYR A 42 11.86 -23.64 -12.61
CA TYR A 42 13.15 -22.96 -12.49
C TYR A 42 14.01 -23.66 -11.42
N GLY A 43 15.30 -23.34 -11.33
CA GLY A 43 16.23 -24.07 -10.46
C GLY A 43 16.62 -25.44 -11.04
N ALA A 44 16.87 -26.42 -10.17
CA ALA A 44 17.30 -27.75 -10.57
C ALA A 44 16.17 -28.54 -11.26
N LYS A 45 16.47 -29.12 -12.42
CA LYS A 45 15.57 -30.04 -13.13
C LYS A 45 15.55 -31.41 -12.46
N VAL A 46 14.72 -31.54 -11.42
CA VAL A 46 14.52 -32.77 -10.65
C VAL A 46 13.04 -33.00 -10.36
N ILE A 47 12.69 -34.25 -10.07
CA ILE A 47 11.41 -34.61 -9.45
C ILE A 47 11.70 -34.77 -7.96
N THR A 48 10.99 -34.04 -7.10
CA THR A 48 11.20 -34.15 -5.65
C THR A 48 10.72 -35.50 -5.14
N GLU A 49 11.31 -35.96 -4.05
CA GLU A 49 10.64 -36.96 -3.20
C GLU A 49 9.34 -36.36 -2.61
N PRO A 50 8.39 -37.19 -2.16
CA PRO A 50 7.22 -36.71 -1.43
C PRO A 50 7.61 -35.81 -0.25
N ALA A 51 6.94 -34.67 -0.15
CA ALA A 51 7.14 -33.66 0.88
C ALA A 51 5.81 -33.05 1.29
N GLU A 52 5.71 -32.51 2.50
CA GLU A 52 4.50 -31.77 2.92
C GLU A 52 4.50 -30.37 2.29
N LEU A 53 3.38 -29.98 1.71
CA LEU A 53 3.17 -28.65 1.16
C LEU A 53 2.67 -27.72 2.26
N CYS A 54 3.36 -26.60 2.43
CA CYS A 54 2.99 -25.54 3.35
C CYS A 54 2.98 -24.18 2.63
N PHE A 55 2.58 -23.12 3.32
CA PHE A 55 2.69 -21.75 2.84
C PHE A 55 3.43 -20.87 3.86
N CYS A 56 4.00 -19.78 3.40
CA CYS A 56 4.67 -18.76 4.21
C CYS A 56 4.13 -17.37 3.84
N THR A 57 3.69 -16.60 4.83
CA THR A 57 3.10 -15.27 4.67
C THR A 57 4.13 -14.15 4.61
N ALA A 58 5.41 -14.43 4.90
CA ALA A 58 6.47 -13.44 4.90
C ALA A 58 6.67 -12.80 3.50
N THR A 59 6.75 -11.46 3.48
CA THR A 59 7.00 -10.66 2.27
C THR A 59 8.50 -10.51 1.96
N THR A 60 9.35 -10.58 2.99
CA THR A 60 10.81 -10.62 2.90
C THR A 60 11.37 -11.94 3.43
N GLY A 61 12.67 -12.19 3.26
CA GLY A 61 13.35 -13.29 3.94
C GLY A 61 13.20 -14.67 3.29
N TYR A 62 12.99 -14.73 1.97
CA TYR A 62 12.84 -16.02 1.27
C TYR A 62 14.11 -16.89 1.36
N GLN A 63 15.30 -16.30 1.44
CA GLN A 63 16.56 -17.06 1.53
C GLN A 63 16.71 -17.70 2.92
N GLU A 64 16.49 -16.91 3.96
CA GLU A 64 16.47 -17.31 5.37
C GLU A 64 15.42 -18.42 5.57
N THR A 65 14.23 -18.24 4.98
CA THR A 65 13.14 -19.22 5.01
C THR A 65 13.53 -20.53 4.31
N LEU A 66 14.15 -20.48 3.13
CA LEU A 66 14.56 -21.68 2.40
C LEU A 66 15.66 -22.49 3.12
N THR A 67 16.48 -21.81 3.92
CA THR A 67 17.58 -22.44 4.68
C THR A 67 17.18 -22.85 6.09
N ASP A 68 16.08 -22.33 6.64
CA ASP A 68 15.56 -22.74 7.96
C ASP A 68 15.35 -24.27 8.01
N PRO A 69 16.11 -24.99 8.89
CA PRO A 69 16.01 -26.44 9.03
C PRO A 69 14.62 -26.95 9.35
N SER A 70 13.75 -26.11 9.92
CA SER A 70 12.37 -26.46 10.26
C SER A 70 11.52 -26.79 9.02
N PHE A 71 11.92 -26.36 7.82
CA PHE A 71 11.29 -26.72 6.53
C PHE A 71 11.81 -28.03 5.90
N ARG A 72 12.61 -28.83 6.62
CA ARG A 72 13.07 -30.13 6.12
C ARG A 72 11.88 -30.98 5.67
N LYS A 73 11.98 -31.58 4.48
CA LYS A 73 10.92 -32.41 3.85
C LYS A 73 9.61 -31.64 3.56
N GLN A 74 9.67 -30.32 3.45
CA GLN A 74 8.54 -29.49 3.05
C GLN A 74 8.79 -28.77 1.72
N ILE A 75 7.71 -28.53 0.97
CA ILE A 75 7.67 -27.62 -0.18
C ILE A 75 6.97 -26.34 0.29
N ILE A 76 7.59 -25.19 0.01
CA ILE A 76 7.10 -23.90 0.51
C ILE A 76 6.35 -23.16 -0.59
N THR A 77 5.11 -22.79 -0.32
CA THR A 77 4.35 -21.84 -1.14
C THR A 77 4.55 -20.43 -0.60
N PHE A 78 5.28 -19.59 -1.31
CA PHE A 78 5.38 -18.18 -0.95
C PHE A 78 4.11 -17.46 -1.39
N THR A 79 3.48 -16.74 -0.46
CA THR A 79 2.27 -15.98 -0.75
C THR A 79 2.57 -14.71 -1.54
N PHE A 80 3.65 -14.02 -1.17
CA PHE A 80 4.12 -12.81 -1.85
C PHE A 80 4.59 -13.13 -3.29
N PRO A 81 4.17 -12.35 -4.31
CA PRO A 81 4.40 -12.69 -5.71
C PRO A 81 5.86 -12.61 -6.15
N HIS A 82 6.63 -11.64 -5.65
CA HIS A 82 8.00 -11.36 -6.09
C HIS A 82 9.02 -12.01 -5.17
N ILE A 83 9.55 -13.16 -5.58
CA ILE A 83 10.55 -13.93 -4.84
C ILE A 83 11.83 -14.04 -5.67
N GLY A 84 12.97 -13.62 -5.11
CA GLY A 84 14.28 -13.62 -5.79
C GLY A 84 14.81 -12.24 -6.18
N ASN A 85 13.97 -11.20 -6.05
CA ASN A 85 14.23 -9.78 -6.29
C ASN A 85 15.41 -9.17 -5.51
N THR A 86 15.88 -9.79 -4.43
CA THR A 86 17.04 -9.31 -3.66
C THR A 86 18.28 -10.21 -3.77
N GLY A 87 18.20 -11.28 -4.56
CA GLY A 87 19.29 -12.20 -4.82
C GLY A 87 19.65 -13.08 -3.63
N ILE A 88 20.83 -13.68 -3.69
CA ILE A 88 21.37 -14.60 -2.66
C ILE A 88 22.73 -14.11 -2.21
N ASN A 89 23.02 -14.18 -0.91
CA ASN A 89 24.36 -13.95 -0.37
C ASN A 89 24.71 -14.97 0.73
N SER A 90 25.99 -15.27 0.90
CA SER A 90 26.43 -16.29 1.87
C SER A 90 26.00 -16.05 3.32
N PHE A 91 25.88 -14.78 3.75
CA PHE A 91 25.63 -14.40 5.14
C PHE A 91 24.18 -14.65 5.60
N ASP A 92 23.21 -14.48 4.71
CA ASP A 92 21.77 -14.61 5.04
C ASP A 92 21.27 -16.06 5.13
N ASN A 93 22.17 -17.04 4.97
CA ASN A 93 21.82 -18.43 5.23
C ASN A 93 21.63 -18.67 6.74
N GLU A 94 20.55 -19.38 7.07
CA GLU A 94 20.24 -19.87 8.42
C GLU A 94 20.71 -21.32 8.63
N ALA A 95 21.23 -21.96 7.59
CA ALA A 95 21.92 -23.24 7.63
C ALA A 95 22.81 -23.40 6.38
N SER A 96 23.73 -24.37 6.38
CA SER A 96 24.68 -24.58 5.28
C SER A 96 24.07 -25.02 3.94
N HIS A 97 22.80 -25.47 3.95
CA HIS A 97 22.09 -25.97 2.77
C HIS A 97 20.63 -25.52 2.77
N ILE A 98 20.00 -25.56 1.59
CA ILE A 98 18.55 -25.38 1.48
C ILE A 98 17.84 -26.58 2.12
N SER A 99 17.10 -26.31 3.18
CA SER A 99 16.35 -27.28 3.97
C SER A 99 15.03 -27.64 3.30
N ALA A 100 14.37 -26.66 2.67
CA ALA A 100 13.17 -26.88 1.87
C ALA A 100 13.45 -27.80 0.66
N PHE A 101 12.49 -28.66 0.32
CA PHE A 101 12.59 -29.60 -0.81
C PHE A 101 12.27 -28.97 -2.16
N GLY A 102 11.64 -27.80 -2.13
CA GLY A 102 11.35 -26.98 -3.29
C GLY A 102 10.44 -25.82 -2.90
N LEU A 103 10.10 -25.00 -3.88
CA LEU A 103 9.27 -23.83 -3.66
C LEU A 103 8.27 -23.60 -4.80
N VAL A 104 7.16 -22.97 -4.45
CA VAL A 104 6.06 -22.58 -5.33
C VAL A 104 5.91 -21.07 -5.25
N THR A 105 5.94 -20.40 -6.39
CA THR A 105 5.82 -18.94 -6.50
C THR A 105 4.76 -18.56 -7.53
N LYS A 106 4.25 -17.33 -7.43
CA LYS A 106 3.38 -16.76 -8.46
C LYS A 106 4.20 -16.33 -9.66
N GLU A 107 5.16 -15.43 -9.47
CA GLU A 107 6.02 -14.93 -10.54
C GLU A 107 7.29 -15.77 -10.69
N LEU A 108 7.90 -15.68 -11.87
CA LEU A 108 9.26 -16.17 -12.08
C LEU A 108 10.25 -15.26 -11.34
N PRO A 109 11.32 -15.79 -10.73
CA PRO A 109 12.35 -14.96 -10.13
C PRO A 109 12.94 -13.98 -11.16
N THR A 110 12.98 -12.72 -10.78
CA THR A 110 13.63 -11.66 -11.56
C THR A 110 15.12 -11.57 -11.22
N PRO A 111 15.95 -10.91 -12.03
CA PRO A 111 17.25 -10.47 -11.59
C PRO A 111 17.16 -9.62 -10.32
N PRO A 112 18.16 -9.72 -9.43
CA PRO A 112 18.12 -9.09 -8.14
C PRO A 112 18.59 -7.64 -8.17
N SER A 113 18.04 -6.81 -7.29
CA SER A 113 18.50 -5.44 -7.03
C SER A 113 18.87 -5.27 -5.56
N SER A 114 20.00 -5.86 -5.18
CA SER A 114 20.63 -5.66 -3.88
C SER A 114 22.13 -5.58 -4.05
N TRP A 115 22.76 -4.62 -3.37
CA TRP A 115 24.21 -4.48 -3.31
C TRP A 115 24.90 -5.68 -2.63
N ARG A 116 24.13 -6.48 -1.87
CA ARG A 116 24.60 -7.69 -1.19
C ARG A 116 24.53 -8.94 -2.07
N SER A 117 23.80 -8.90 -3.18
CA SER A 117 23.54 -10.09 -4.00
C SER A 117 24.83 -10.61 -4.66
N GLU A 118 25.15 -11.87 -4.40
CA GLU A 118 26.26 -12.61 -5.02
C GLU A 118 25.78 -13.49 -6.19
N LYS A 119 24.53 -13.98 -6.14
CA LYS A 119 23.93 -14.89 -7.12
C LYS A 119 22.44 -14.65 -7.28
N THR A 120 21.87 -15.11 -8.39
CA THR A 120 20.41 -15.17 -8.55
C THR A 120 19.81 -16.37 -7.81
N LEU A 121 18.53 -16.29 -7.44
CA LEU A 121 17.81 -17.41 -6.83
C LEU A 121 17.82 -18.68 -7.70
N PRO A 122 17.55 -18.65 -9.02
CA PRO A 122 17.62 -19.84 -9.86
C PRO A 122 19.00 -20.51 -9.90
N GLU A 123 20.08 -19.73 -9.95
CA GLU A 123 21.46 -20.26 -9.93
C GLU A 123 21.74 -21.01 -8.63
N TRP A 124 21.39 -20.41 -7.49
CA TRP A 124 21.58 -21.02 -6.20
C TRP A 124 20.76 -22.31 -6.01
N LEU A 125 19.51 -22.34 -6.51
CA LEU A 125 18.68 -23.54 -6.51
C LEU A 125 19.27 -24.67 -7.36
N ILE A 126 19.90 -24.36 -8.50
CA ILE A 126 20.62 -25.34 -9.32
C ILE A 126 21.80 -25.92 -8.52
N GLU A 127 22.60 -25.08 -7.87
CA GLU A 127 23.74 -25.50 -7.05
C GLU A 127 23.34 -26.42 -5.90
N GLN A 128 22.23 -26.11 -5.23
CA GLN A 128 21.70 -26.87 -4.09
C GLN A 128 20.79 -28.03 -4.52
N ASN A 129 20.66 -28.29 -5.82
CA ASN A 129 19.82 -29.34 -6.40
C ASN A 129 18.35 -29.28 -5.91
N ARG A 130 17.74 -28.10 -5.96
CA ARG A 130 16.35 -27.84 -5.58
C ARG A 130 15.52 -27.28 -6.75
N PRO A 131 14.29 -27.78 -6.99
CA PRO A 131 13.39 -27.24 -7.99
C PRO A 131 12.52 -26.12 -7.42
N GLY A 132 12.19 -25.15 -8.27
CA GLY A 132 11.11 -24.19 -8.07
C GLY A 132 10.07 -24.28 -9.19
N ILE A 133 8.83 -23.91 -8.90
CA ILE A 133 7.74 -23.80 -9.89
C ILE A 133 7.04 -22.45 -9.76
N ALA A 134 6.94 -21.72 -10.87
CA ALA A 134 6.28 -20.42 -10.98
C ALA A 134 5.00 -20.50 -11.84
N GLY A 135 4.21 -19.44 -11.85
CA GLY A 135 2.95 -19.34 -12.59
C GLY A 135 1.80 -20.06 -11.89
N ILE A 136 1.89 -20.21 -10.57
CA ILE A 136 0.86 -20.82 -9.73
C ILE A 136 0.07 -19.71 -9.04
N ASP A 137 -1.26 -19.83 -9.04
CA ASP A 137 -2.13 -19.02 -8.18
C ASP A 137 -1.91 -19.44 -6.73
N THR A 138 -0.96 -18.78 -6.06
CA THR A 138 -0.56 -19.11 -4.68
C THR A 138 -1.69 -18.86 -3.69
N ARG A 139 -2.57 -17.89 -3.94
CA ARG A 139 -3.74 -17.60 -3.10
C ARG A 139 -4.77 -18.71 -3.15
N ARG A 140 -5.01 -19.29 -4.33
CA ARG A 140 -5.82 -20.51 -4.48
C ARG A 140 -5.22 -21.69 -3.72
N LEU A 141 -3.90 -21.84 -3.76
CA LEU A 141 -3.21 -22.94 -3.10
C LEU A 141 -3.28 -22.80 -1.57
N VAL A 142 -3.10 -21.59 -1.03
CA VAL A 142 -3.29 -21.28 0.40
C VAL A 142 -4.73 -21.56 0.83
N THR A 143 -5.72 -21.16 0.03
CA THR A 143 -7.13 -21.47 0.26
C THR A 143 -7.34 -22.98 0.44
N LEU A 144 -6.77 -23.78 -0.45
CA LEU A 144 -6.88 -25.23 -0.42
C LEU A 144 -6.23 -25.81 0.84
N LEU A 145 -5.04 -25.35 1.21
CA LEU A 145 -4.32 -25.80 2.41
C LEU A 145 -5.06 -25.45 3.69
N ARG A 146 -5.65 -24.24 3.77
CA ARG A 146 -6.45 -23.83 4.92
C ARG A 146 -7.73 -24.66 5.07
N GLN A 147 -8.42 -24.95 3.97
CA GLN A 147 -9.69 -25.69 4.00
C GLN A 147 -9.52 -27.20 4.21
N LYS A 148 -8.47 -27.80 3.63
CA LYS A 148 -8.25 -29.26 3.63
C LYS A 148 -7.15 -29.72 4.60
N GLY A 149 -6.48 -28.78 5.27
CA GLY A 149 -5.27 -29.04 6.06
C GLY A 149 -4.03 -29.28 5.18
N PRO A 150 -2.84 -29.46 5.80
CA PRO A 150 -1.59 -29.74 5.10
C PRO A 150 -1.74 -30.89 4.10
N GLN A 151 -1.22 -30.70 2.88
CA GLN A 151 -1.27 -31.70 1.81
C GLN A 151 0.13 -32.18 1.49
N ASN A 152 0.30 -33.44 1.15
CA ASN A 152 1.58 -33.92 0.62
C ASN A 152 1.66 -33.63 -0.88
N ALA A 153 2.85 -33.28 -1.37
CA ALA A 153 3.07 -32.89 -2.75
C ALA A 153 4.41 -33.37 -3.33
N ILE A 154 4.48 -33.37 -4.66
CA ILE A 154 5.71 -33.53 -5.45
C ILE A 154 5.78 -32.40 -6.47
N ILE A 155 6.95 -31.77 -6.61
CA ILE A 155 7.27 -30.94 -7.77
C ILE A 155 7.95 -31.84 -8.81
N ALA A 156 7.32 -31.97 -9.98
CA ALA A 156 7.87 -32.67 -11.13
C ALA A 156 8.44 -31.66 -12.14
N PHE A 157 9.78 -31.50 -12.15
CA PHE A 157 10.50 -30.70 -13.14
C PHE A 157 11.51 -31.58 -13.93
N PRO A 158 11.04 -32.41 -14.86
CA PRO A 158 11.86 -33.44 -15.50
C PRO A 158 12.89 -32.86 -16.48
N LYS A 159 14.08 -33.48 -16.55
CA LYS A 159 15.15 -33.09 -17.51
C LYS A 159 14.76 -33.33 -18.98
N ASP A 160 14.00 -34.39 -19.24
CA ASP A 160 13.61 -34.84 -20.58
C ASP A 160 12.21 -34.36 -20.99
N GLY A 161 11.56 -33.54 -20.16
CA GLY A 161 10.21 -33.02 -20.40
C GLY A 161 9.07 -34.03 -20.21
N LYS A 162 9.36 -35.26 -19.74
CA LYS A 162 8.33 -36.30 -19.55
C LYS A 162 7.81 -36.30 -18.11
N PHE A 163 6.57 -35.88 -17.94
CA PHE A 163 5.89 -35.88 -16.65
C PHE A 163 5.35 -37.29 -16.33
N ASN A 164 6.12 -38.11 -15.61
CA ASN A 164 5.62 -39.42 -15.14
C ASN A 164 4.69 -39.26 -13.93
N LEU A 165 3.51 -38.66 -14.15
CA LEU A 165 2.57 -38.27 -13.09
C LEU A 165 1.99 -39.46 -12.31
N LYS A 166 1.86 -40.62 -12.96
CA LYS A 166 1.38 -41.84 -12.30
C LYS A 166 2.37 -42.39 -11.29
N GLU A 167 3.65 -42.42 -11.64
CA GLU A 167 4.70 -42.82 -10.70
C GLU A 167 4.78 -41.83 -9.54
N ALA A 168 4.73 -40.52 -9.83
CA ALA A 168 4.69 -39.48 -8.79
C ALA A 168 3.48 -39.65 -7.87
N SER A 169 2.28 -39.88 -8.42
CA SER A 169 1.06 -40.12 -7.63
C SER A 169 1.15 -41.38 -6.78
N ALA A 170 1.75 -42.46 -7.31
CA ALA A 170 1.97 -43.69 -6.55
C ALA A 170 2.93 -43.45 -5.37
N LYS A 171 4.03 -42.72 -5.59
CA LYS A 171 4.99 -42.35 -4.53
C LYS A 171 4.32 -41.50 -3.44
N LEU A 172 3.54 -40.50 -3.84
CA LEU A 172 2.76 -39.64 -2.94
C LEU A 172 1.79 -40.44 -2.06
N LYS A 173 1.05 -41.38 -2.65
CA LYS A 173 0.09 -42.22 -1.91
C LYS A 173 0.76 -43.20 -0.96
N SER A 174 1.98 -43.64 -1.27
CA SER A 174 2.76 -44.55 -0.41
C SER A 174 3.53 -43.85 0.71
N TRP A 175 3.62 -42.51 0.68
CA TRP A 175 4.38 -41.79 1.70
C TRP A 175 3.58 -41.66 2.99
N GLU A 176 4.19 -42.09 4.10
CA GLU A 176 3.54 -42.12 5.43
C GLU A 176 3.47 -40.75 6.12
N GLY A 177 4.02 -39.69 5.51
CA GLY A 177 4.02 -38.33 6.05
C GLY A 177 5.29 -37.92 6.80
N LEU A 178 5.25 -36.74 7.41
CA LEU A 178 6.37 -36.20 8.21
C LEU A 178 6.47 -36.90 9.58
N GLU A 179 5.34 -37.35 10.11
CA GLU A 179 5.18 -37.92 11.46
C GLU A 179 5.77 -39.31 11.62
N SER A 180 6.19 -39.96 10.52
CA SER A 180 6.85 -41.27 10.56
C SER A 180 8.37 -41.17 10.59
N GLN A 181 8.95 -39.96 10.48
CA GLN A 181 10.38 -39.73 10.35
C GLN A 181 10.90 -38.78 11.43
N ASP A 182 12.03 -39.10 12.05
CA ASP A 182 12.72 -38.20 12.98
C ASP A 182 13.57 -37.20 12.20
N LEU A 183 12.93 -36.11 11.77
CA LEU A 183 13.56 -35.09 10.93
C LEU A 183 14.61 -34.27 11.69
N ALA A 184 14.46 -34.14 13.01
CA ALA A 184 15.41 -33.40 13.85
C ALA A 184 16.81 -34.04 13.81
N ALA A 185 16.89 -35.37 13.87
CA ALA A 185 18.17 -36.08 13.74
C ALA A 185 18.78 -35.97 12.33
N ASP A 186 17.95 -35.85 11.29
CA ASP A 186 18.39 -35.66 9.90
C ASP A 186 18.82 -34.20 9.61
N ALA A 187 18.33 -33.25 10.39
CA ALA A 187 18.64 -31.82 10.27
C ALA A 187 19.83 -31.38 11.14
N ALA A 188 20.12 -32.09 12.23
CA ALA A 188 21.21 -31.76 13.16
C ALA A 188 22.59 -31.85 12.51
N GLY A 189 23.46 -30.88 12.81
CA GLY A 189 24.85 -30.88 12.38
C GLY A 189 25.78 -31.67 13.30
N GLU A 190 27.06 -31.75 12.92
CA GLU A 190 28.11 -32.33 13.77
C GLU A 190 28.49 -31.39 14.93
N SER A 191 29.09 -31.98 15.98
CA SER A 191 29.59 -31.23 17.13
C SER A 191 30.65 -30.22 16.72
N ARG A 192 30.46 -28.95 17.08
CA ARG A 192 31.36 -27.84 16.72
C ARG A 192 31.27 -26.69 17.71
N GLN A 193 32.32 -25.89 17.79
CA GLN A 193 32.25 -24.60 18.46
C GLN A 193 31.77 -23.52 17.48
N TRP A 194 30.87 -22.65 17.93
CA TRP A 194 30.35 -21.54 17.13
C TRP A 194 30.97 -20.20 17.58
N HIS A 195 31.39 -19.38 16.62
CA HIS A 195 32.16 -18.16 16.89
C HIS A 195 31.59 -16.91 16.20
N GLU A 196 30.68 -17.06 15.25
CA GLU A 196 30.13 -15.94 14.50
C GLU A 196 29.06 -15.20 15.30
N GLY A 197 29.08 -13.87 15.28
CA GLY A 197 28.06 -13.01 15.88
C GLY A 197 27.01 -12.53 14.88
N ARG A 198 26.07 -11.69 15.33
CA ARG A 198 25.04 -11.09 14.48
C ARG A 198 25.63 -10.11 13.46
N TRP A 199 24.88 -9.91 12.38
CA TRP A 199 25.26 -9.00 11.29
C TRP A 199 25.51 -7.58 11.79
N GLN A 200 26.64 -6.98 11.38
CA GLN A 200 27.02 -5.60 11.72
C GLN A 200 27.06 -5.28 13.23
N GLU A 201 27.06 -6.28 14.11
CA GLU A 201 27.23 -6.09 15.56
C GLU A 201 28.66 -6.39 16.00
N PRO A 202 29.27 -5.52 16.82
CA PRO A 202 30.59 -5.79 17.38
C PRO A 202 30.52 -6.98 18.34
N LEU A 203 31.51 -7.87 18.26
CA LEU A 203 31.66 -8.95 19.22
C LEU A 203 32.06 -8.41 20.61
N PRO A 204 31.61 -9.04 21.70
CA PRO A 204 32.06 -8.71 23.05
C PRO A 204 33.59 -8.80 23.17
N THR A 205 34.21 -7.84 23.86
CA THR A 205 35.68 -7.78 24.03
C THR A 205 36.23 -8.98 24.80
N GLU A 206 37.44 -9.45 24.47
CA GLU A 206 38.11 -10.61 25.11
C GLU A 206 38.28 -10.52 26.64
N SER A 207 38.12 -9.32 27.22
CA SER A 207 38.25 -9.09 28.67
C SER A 207 37.05 -9.56 29.52
N GLN A 208 35.94 -9.96 28.91
CA GLN A 208 34.76 -10.46 29.62
C GLN A 208 34.80 -11.99 29.78
N GLU A 209 34.52 -12.47 31.00
CA GLU A 209 34.38 -13.90 31.29
C GLU A 209 33.18 -14.47 30.51
N LYS A 210 33.44 -15.40 29.58
CA LYS A 210 32.41 -15.96 28.68
C LYS A 210 31.65 -17.08 29.38
N ILE A 211 30.33 -17.09 29.23
CA ILE A 211 29.46 -18.15 29.75
C ILE A 211 29.45 -19.31 28.76
N ARG A 212 29.85 -20.51 29.18
CA ARG A 212 29.78 -21.70 28.31
C ARG A 212 28.36 -22.22 28.17
N VAL A 213 27.83 -22.16 26.95
CA VAL A 213 26.50 -22.65 26.61
C VAL A 213 26.64 -23.84 25.67
N VAL A 214 26.07 -25.00 26.05
CA VAL A 214 25.96 -26.16 25.17
C VAL A 214 24.61 -26.13 24.48
N ALA A 215 24.62 -26.01 23.16
CA ALA A 215 23.45 -26.00 22.29
C ALA A 215 23.20 -27.40 21.74
N LEU A 216 22.08 -28.03 22.15
CA LEU A 216 21.56 -29.26 21.57
C LEU A 216 20.89 -28.92 20.23
N ASP A 217 21.49 -29.42 19.16
CA ASP A 217 21.10 -29.18 17.77
C ASP A 217 20.07 -30.20 17.31
N PHE A 218 18.84 -29.73 17.10
CA PHE A 218 17.73 -30.45 16.48
C PHE A 218 17.42 -29.93 15.06
N GLY A 219 18.32 -29.15 14.47
CA GLY A 219 18.07 -28.31 13.29
C GLY A 219 18.20 -26.82 13.62
N ALA A 220 19.28 -26.43 14.29
CA ALA A 220 19.51 -25.07 14.74
C ALA A 220 19.68 -24.10 13.58
N LYS A 221 18.96 -22.98 13.64
CA LYS A 221 19.22 -21.82 12.79
C LYS A 221 20.50 -21.11 13.23
N ASP A 222 21.36 -20.76 12.28
CA ASP A 222 22.63 -20.09 12.54
C ASP A 222 22.44 -18.75 13.28
N ASN A 223 21.38 -17.98 12.99
CA ASN A 223 21.17 -16.70 13.67
C ASN A 223 20.86 -16.84 15.17
N ILE A 224 20.34 -17.99 15.61
CA ILE A 224 20.15 -18.29 17.04
C ILE A 224 21.53 -18.40 17.72
N LEU A 225 22.46 -19.14 17.09
CA LEU A 225 23.81 -19.31 17.59
C LEU A 225 24.58 -17.97 17.56
N ARG A 226 24.42 -17.20 16.50
CA ARG A 226 24.95 -15.82 16.38
C ARG A 226 24.45 -14.92 17.51
N SER A 227 23.18 -15.03 17.87
CA SER A 227 22.58 -14.25 18.97
C SER A 227 23.17 -14.61 20.33
N LEU A 228 23.42 -15.91 20.60
CA LEU A 228 24.09 -16.35 21.83
C LEU A 228 25.53 -15.83 21.91
N VAL A 229 26.29 -15.87 20.81
CA VAL A 229 27.66 -15.33 20.76
C VAL A 229 27.67 -13.81 20.93
N SER A 230 26.79 -13.07 20.25
CA SER A 230 26.64 -11.63 20.44
C SER A 230 26.26 -11.26 21.89
N ALA A 231 25.57 -12.14 22.60
CA ALA A 231 25.26 -11.99 24.03
C ALA A 231 26.43 -12.35 24.97
N GLY A 232 27.59 -12.75 24.45
CA GLY A 232 28.80 -13.07 25.23
C GLY A 232 28.95 -14.54 25.61
N ALA A 233 28.16 -15.45 25.03
CA ALA A 233 28.29 -16.88 25.28
C ALA A 233 29.45 -17.50 24.47
N GLU A 234 30.14 -18.46 25.07
CA GLU A 234 30.95 -19.44 24.36
C GLU A 234 30.06 -20.63 23.99
N VAL A 235 29.71 -20.74 22.71
CA VAL A 235 28.68 -21.67 22.24
C VAL A 235 29.32 -22.95 21.70
N HIS A 236 28.98 -24.08 22.31
CA HIS A 236 29.34 -25.42 21.85
C HIS A 236 28.09 -26.13 21.33
N VAL A 237 28.03 -26.37 20.03
CA VAL A 237 26.91 -27.06 19.38
C VAL A 237 27.21 -28.55 19.41
N VAL A 238 26.24 -29.36 19.85
CA VAL A 238 26.31 -30.82 19.81
C VAL A 238 24.99 -31.38 19.26
N PRO A 239 24.99 -32.53 18.57
CA PRO A 239 23.75 -33.14 18.08
C PRO A 239 22.74 -33.37 19.21
N GLY A 240 21.44 -33.26 18.93
CA GLY A 240 20.38 -33.58 19.90
C GLY A 240 20.43 -35.04 20.42
N THR A 241 21.17 -35.91 19.72
CA THR A 241 21.44 -37.31 20.08
C THR A 241 22.69 -37.50 20.95
N ALA A 242 23.40 -36.42 21.30
CA ALA A 242 24.59 -36.46 22.14
C ALA A 242 24.33 -37.08 23.51
N LYS A 243 25.36 -37.72 24.07
CA LYS A 243 25.26 -38.39 25.38
C LYS A 243 25.52 -37.42 26.52
N LEU A 244 24.90 -37.69 27.68
CA LEU A 244 25.08 -36.90 28.89
C LEU A 244 26.56 -36.68 29.27
N GLU A 245 27.40 -37.70 29.10
CA GLU A 245 28.83 -37.62 29.45
C GLU A 245 29.61 -36.70 28.50
N GLU A 246 29.23 -36.63 27.22
CA GLU A 246 29.81 -35.71 26.24
C GLU A 246 29.47 -34.26 26.60
N ILE A 247 28.22 -34.01 27.02
CA ILE A 247 27.77 -32.69 27.48
C ILE A 247 28.48 -32.28 28.77
N LYS A 248 28.62 -33.18 29.75
CA LYS A 248 29.33 -32.88 31.01
C LYS A 248 30.81 -32.55 30.80
N GLN A 249 31.45 -33.15 29.80
CA GLN A 249 32.86 -32.87 29.49
C GLN A 249 33.09 -31.43 29.03
N LEU A 250 32.06 -30.76 28.49
CA LEU A 250 32.12 -29.36 28.07
C LEU A 250 31.95 -28.37 29.23
N ASP A 251 31.68 -28.87 30.45
CA ASP A 251 31.48 -28.07 31.66
C ASP A 251 30.51 -26.88 31.45
N PRO A 252 29.25 -27.17 31.04
CA PRO A 252 28.28 -26.15 30.66
C PRO A 252 27.78 -25.35 31.86
N GLN A 253 27.65 -24.04 31.65
CA GLN A 253 26.98 -23.13 32.58
C GLN A 253 25.54 -22.84 32.14
N GLY A 254 25.17 -23.18 30.91
CA GLY A 254 23.80 -23.17 30.41
C GLY A 254 23.60 -24.21 29.31
N ILE A 255 22.37 -24.71 29.17
CA ILE A 255 21.96 -25.59 28.08
C ILE A 255 20.94 -24.87 27.22
N PHE A 256 21.15 -24.92 25.91
CA PHE A 256 20.21 -24.41 24.92
C PHE A 256 19.65 -25.56 24.07
N LEU A 257 18.36 -25.55 23.75
CA LEU A 257 17.72 -26.47 22.82
C LEU A 257 17.22 -25.70 21.61
N SER A 258 17.72 -26.06 20.43
CA SER A 258 17.37 -25.35 19.19
C SER A 258 15.94 -25.59 18.72
N ASN A 259 15.54 -24.81 17.71
CA ASN A 259 14.43 -25.18 16.83
C ASN A 259 14.75 -26.48 16.07
N GLY A 260 13.75 -27.02 15.36
CA GLY A 260 13.92 -28.21 14.56
C GLY A 260 12.64 -28.62 13.82
N PRO A 261 12.76 -29.44 12.76
CA PRO A 261 11.62 -29.98 12.01
C PRO A 261 11.02 -31.23 12.68
N GLY A 262 9.80 -31.57 12.28
CA GLY A 262 9.17 -32.86 12.58
C GLY A 262 8.32 -32.89 13.85
N ASP A 263 7.92 -34.10 14.26
CA ASP A 263 7.06 -34.31 15.42
C ASP A 263 7.89 -34.39 16.72
N PRO A 264 7.66 -33.50 17.71
CA PRO A 264 8.34 -33.54 19.00
C PRO A 264 8.16 -34.86 19.76
N GLU A 265 7.13 -35.66 19.46
CA GLU A 265 6.94 -37.00 20.03
C GLU A 265 8.03 -37.98 19.60
N LEU A 266 8.38 -37.98 18.31
CA LEU A 266 9.42 -38.87 17.78
C LEU A 266 10.79 -38.47 18.29
N THR A 267 11.14 -37.18 18.17
CA THR A 267 12.40 -36.61 18.67
C THR A 267 12.51 -36.79 20.19
N GLY A 268 11.38 -36.72 20.89
CA GLY A 268 11.28 -36.94 22.33
C GLY A 268 11.75 -38.33 22.79
N LYS A 269 11.76 -39.36 21.92
CA LYS A 269 12.17 -40.73 22.31
C LYS A 269 13.60 -40.81 22.85
N TYR A 270 14.51 -39.94 22.40
CA TYR A 270 15.88 -39.84 22.92
C TYR A 270 16.13 -38.54 23.68
N ALA A 271 15.50 -37.43 23.26
CA ALA A 271 15.72 -36.13 23.90
C ALA A 271 15.12 -36.04 25.31
N VAL A 272 13.93 -36.61 25.56
CA VAL A 272 13.27 -36.53 26.88
C VAL A 272 14.07 -37.22 27.98
N PRO A 273 14.56 -38.47 27.83
CA PRO A 273 15.40 -39.10 28.83
C PRO A 273 16.68 -38.31 29.13
N LEU A 274 17.31 -37.73 28.10
CA LEU A 274 18.49 -36.88 28.27
C LEU A 274 18.16 -35.62 29.08
N LEU A 275 17.08 -34.91 28.74
CA LEU A 275 16.64 -33.70 29.43
C LEU A 275 16.34 -33.96 30.92
N GLN A 276 15.73 -35.09 31.23
CA GLN A 276 15.46 -35.49 32.62
C GLN A 276 16.75 -35.68 33.45
N GLU A 277 17.84 -36.13 32.83
CA GLU A 277 19.16 -36.16 33.48
C GLU A 277 19.81 -34.76 33.56
N LEU A 278 19.68 -33.94 32.50
CA LEU A 278 20.21 -32.58 32.48
C LEU A 278 19.57 -31.68 33.54
N PHE A 279 18.27 -31.85 33.83
CA PHE A 279 17.60 -31.13 34.92
C PHE A 279 18.28 -31.35 36.29
N LYS A 280 18.98 -32.47 36.49
CA LYS A 280 19.69 -32.76 37.74
C LYS A 280 21.00 -31.97 37.89
N LEU A 281 21.51 -31.36 36.81
CA LEU A 281 22.71 -30.52 36.84
C LEU A 281 22.45 -29.13 37.45
N ASN A 282 21.17 -28.73 37.59
CA ASN A 282 20.75 -27.46 38.19
C ASN A 282 21.40 -26.22 37.54
N ILE A 283 21.55 -26.27 36.21
CA ILE A 283 21.98 -25.16 35.36
C ILE A 283 20.81 -24.68 34.50
N PRO A 284 20.77 -23.40 34.06
CA PRO A 284 19.70 -22.87 33.22
C PRO A 284 19.54 -23.64 31.91
N ILE A 285 18.28 -23.95 31.56
CA ILE A 285 17.91 -24.58 30.28
C ILE A 285 16.92 -23.68 29.55
N PHE A 286 17.20 -23.37 28.29
CA PHE A 286 16.33 -22.57 27.43
C PHE A 286 16.07 -23.30 26.11
N GLY A 287 14.83 -23.32 25.63
CA GLY A 287 14.46 -23.99 24.39
C GLY A 287 13.61 -23.12 23.48
N ILE A 288 13.85 -23.19 22.18
CA ILE A 288 13.12 -22.45 21.13
C ILE A 288 12.37 -23.45 20.24
N CYS A 289 11.10 -23.18 19.91
CA CYS A 289 10.28 -24.02 19.01
C CYS A 289 10.30 -25.50 19.45
N MET A 290 10.90 -26.41 18.67
CA MET A 290 11.12 -27.82 19.03
C MET A 290 11.74 -27.97 20.43
N GLY A 291 12.76 -27.18 20.76
CA GLY A 291 13.38 -27.19 22.09
C GLY A 291 12.41 -26.88 23.23
N HIS A 292 11.51 -25.92 23.04
CA HIS A 292 10.45 -25.62 24.00
C HIS A 292 9.49 -26.81 24.16
N GLN A 293 9.06 -27.40 23.05
CA GLN A 293 8.16 -28.55 23.04
C GLN A 293 8.79 -29.77 23.73
N LEU A 294 10.09 -30.02 23.51
CA LEU A 294 10.83 -31.11 24.15
C LEU A 294 10.99 -30.90 25.66
N ILE A 295 11.27 -29.67 26.11
CA ILE A 295 11.29 -29.33 27.54
C ILE A 295 9.91 -29.62 28.16
N ALA A 296 8.83 -29.16 27.54
CA ALA A 296 7.47 -29.38 28.01
C ALA A 296 7.14 -30.88 28.11
N ARG A 297 7.53 -31.68 27.10
CA ARG A 297 7.38 -33.14 27.15
C ARG A 297 8.22 -33.79 28.25
N ALA A 298 9.44 -33.31 28.48
CA ALA A 298 10.33 -33.87 29.50
C ALA A 298 9.81 -33.70 30.93
N VAL A 299 9.03 -32.64 31.18
CA VAL A 299 8.33 -32.42 32.45
C VAL A 299 6.96 -33.10 32.52
N GLY A 300 6.49 -33.73 31.44
CA GLY A 300 5.28 -34.55 31.40
C GLY A 300 4.08 -33.95 30.66
N ALA A 301 4.24 -32.83 29.95
CA ALA A 301 3.21 -32.27 29.09
C ALA A 301 3.08 -33.06 27.77
N LYS A 302 1.97 -32.86 27.06
CA LYS A 302 1.70 -33.40 25.73
C LYS A 302 1.91 -32.31 24.67
N THR A 303 2.09 -32.76 23.43
CA THR A 303 2.09 -31.90 22.23
C THR A 303 1.01 -32.39 21.27
N TYR A 304 0.49 -31.50 20.44
CA TYR A 304 -0.52 -31.82 19.42
C TYR A 304 -0.19 -31.11 18.10
N ARG A 305 -0.70 -31.65 16.99
CA ARG A 305 -0.54 -31.03 15.67
C ARG A 305 -1.57 -29.92 15.49
N LEU A 306 -1.12 -28.77 15.03
CA LEU A 306 -2.00 -27.66 14.68
C LEU A 306 -2.78 -27.98 13.40
N PRO A 307 -4.08 -27.63 13.31
CA PRO A 307 -4.84 -27.74 12.06
C PRO A 307 -4.19 -26.96 10.91
N GLN A 308 -3.67 -25.77 11.21
CA GLN A 308 -2.88 -24.91 10.35
C GLN A 308 -1.66 -24.48 11.17
N GLY A 309 -0.47 -24.90 10.76
CA GLY A 309 0.74 -24.53 11.47
C GLY A 309 1.08 -23.05 11.28
N HIS A 310 1.69 -22.44 12.29
CA HIS A 310 2.13 -21.05 12.27
C HIS A 310 3.36 -20.89 11.39
N ARG A 311 3.26 -20.11 10.31
CA ARG A 311 4.29 -19.94 9.27
C ARG A 311 4.30 -18.53 8.69
N GLY A 312 4.94 -17.62 9.40
CA GLY A 312 4.96 -16.20 9.06
C GLY A 312 5.89 -15.38 9.95
N THR A 313 5.92 -14.07 9.70
CA THR A 313 6.74 -13.08 10.44
C THR A 313 5.89 -12.09 11.22
N ASN A 314 4.57 -12.26 11.23
CA ASN A 314 3.59 -11.30 11.75
C ASN A 314 2.75 -11.85 12.92
N HIS A 315 3.20 -12.91 13.59
CA HIS A 315 2.39 -13.62 14.59
C HIS A 315 2.41 -12.91 15.95
N PRO A 316 1.26 -12.46 16.46
CA PRO A 316 1.21 -11.76 17.73
C PRO A 316 1.14 -12.70 18.93
N VAL A 317 2.09 -12.54 19.83
CA VAL A 317 2.23 -13.37 21.03
C VAL A 317 2.14 -12.50 22.26
N LYS A 318 1.20 -12.81 23.14
CA LYS A 318 1.01 -12.10 24.42
C LYS A 318 1.73 -12.80 25.55
N GLU A 319 2.59 -12.06 26.24
CA GLU A 319 3.23 -12.49 27.48
C GLU A 319 2.26 -12.28 28.65
N LEU A 320 1.93 -13.34 29.38
CA LEU A 320 0.82 -13.37 30.34
C LEU A 320 1.12 -12.65 31.66
N ALA A 321 2.38 -12.45 32.05
CA ALA A 321 2.71 -11.80 33.33
C ALA A 321 2.62 -10.27 33.26
N THR A 322 2.99 -9.70 32.11
CA THR A 322 3.06 -8.26 31.83
C THR A 322 1.91 -7.79 30.95
N GLY A 323 1.33 -8.66 30.13
CA GLY A 323 0.33 -8.32 29.13
C GLY A 323 0.91 -7.78 27.82
N LYS A 324 2.24 -7.64 27.72
CA LYS A 324 2.92 -7.15 26.52
C LYS A 324 2.70 -8.10 25.34
N VAL A 325 2.49 -7.54 24.17
CA VAL A 325 2.37 -8.25 22.90
C VAL A 325 3.60 -8.02 22.05
N GLU A 326 4.15 -9.11 21.53
CA GLU A 326 5.31 -9.11 20.65
C GLU A 326 4.95 -9.75 19.31
N ILE A 327 5.42 -9.14 18.23
CA ILE A 327 5.30 -9.73 16.89
C ILE A 327 6.46 -10.69 16.69
N THR A 328 6.13 -11.94 16.34
CA THR A 328 7.08 -13.05 16.29
C THR A 328 7.12 -13.67 14.90
N SER A 329 8.31 -14.16 14.53
CA SER A 329 8.45 -15.10 13.42
C SER A 329 8.27 -16.52 13.93
N GLN A 330 7.35 -17.26 13.31
CA GLN A 330 7.02 -18.61 13.70
C GLN A 330 7.06 -19.54 12.50
N ASN A 331 7.56 -20.76 12.74
CA ASN A 331 7.56 -21.85 11.79
C ASN A 331 7.42 -23.17 12.55
N HIS A 332 6.19 -23.56 12.87
CA HIS A 332 5.91 -24.83 13.54
C HIS A 332 4.54 -25.38 13.17
N GLY A 333 4.43 -26.72 13.15
CA GLY A 333 3.18 -27.45 12.91
C GLY A 333 2.61 -28.11 14.16
N PHE A 334 3.27 -27.96 15.30
CA PHE A 334 2.93 -28.62 16.57
C PHE A 334 2.99 -27.61 17.71
N ALA A 335 2.11 -27.74 18.69
CA ALA A 335 2.09 -26.90 19.88
C ALA A 335 2.05 -27.75 21.16
N VAL A 336 2.43 -27.13 22.28
CA VAL A 336 2.28 -27.73 23.62
C VAL A 336 0.82 -27.64 24.04
N ASP A 337 0.25 -28.73 24.55
CA ASP A 337 -1.10 -28.73 25.11
C ASP A 337 -1.09 -28.07 26.50
N PRO A 338 -1.66 -26.86 26.66
CA PRO A 338 -1.64 -26.14 27.93
C PRO A 338 -2.41 -26.87 29.05
N GLU A 339 -3.41 -27.69 28.72
CA GLU A 339 -4.20 -28.44 29.70
C GLU A 339 -3.41 -29.62 30.29
N SER A 340 -2.38 -30.08 29.57
CA SER A 340 -1.51 -31.17 29.99
C SER A 340 -0.35 -30.76 30.90
N LEU A 341 -0.18 -29.45 31.16
CA LEU A 341 0.97 -28.94 31.92
C LEU A 341 0.98 -29.46 33.37
N PRO A 342 2.11 -30.01 33.85
CA PRO A 342 2.23 -30.56 35.19
C PRO A 342 2.20 -29.46 36.26
N LYS A 343 1.85 -29.85 37.49
CA LYS A 343 1.81 -28.92 38.64
C LYS A 343 3.21 -28.32 38.89
N GLY A 344 3.34 -27.00 38.70
CA GLY A 344 4.61 -26.28 38.88
C GLY A 344 5.22 -25.75 37.58
N VAL A 345 4.62 -26.08 36.44
CA VAL A 345 4.90 -25.45 35.14
C VAL A 345 3.70 -24.57 34.79
N VAL A 346 3.95 -23.39 34.25
CA VAL A 346 2.92 -22.44 33.84
C VAL A 346 3.15 -22.02 32.40
N GLN A 347 2.05 -21.75 31.70
CA GLN A 347 2.09 -21.05 30.43
C GLN A 347 2.55 -19.60 30.66
N THR A 348 3.46 -19.12 29.82
CA THR A 348 3.97 -17.74 29.87
C THR A 348 3.52 -16.93 28.66
N HIS A 349 3.35 -17.56 27.51
CA HIS A 349 2.99 -16.89 26.26
C HIS A 349 1.84 -17.61 25.55
N ILE A 350 0.97 -16.82 24.91
CA ILE A 350 -0.14 -17.31 24.08
C ILE A 350 -0.12 -16.63 22.71
N SER A 351 -0.45 -17.39 21.67
CA SER A 351 -0.81 -16.83 20.36
C SER A 351 -2.14 -16.08 20.49
N LEU A 352 -2.21 -14.85 19.98
CA LEU A 352 -3.47 -14.12 19.91
C LEU A 352 -4.30 -14.47 18.67
N PHE A 353 -3.79 -15.30 17.76
CA PHE A 353 -4.56 -15.80 16.62
C PHE A 353 -5.45 -16.98 16.98
N ASP A 354 -4.95 -17.92 17.79
CA ASP A 354 -5.64 -19.19 18.05
C ASP A 354 -5.58 -19.66 19.51
N GLY A 355 -4.91 -18.91 20.40
CA GLY A 355 -4.78 -19.23 21.82
C GLY A 355 -3.77 -20.35 22.13
N SER A 356 -3.03 -20.85 21.13
CA SER A 356 -2.04 -21.90 21.32
C SER A 356 -0.88 -21.46 22.23
N ASN A 357 -0.20 -22.44 22.82
CA ASN A 357 0.89 -22.20 23.76
C ASN A 357 2.19 -21.84 23.03
N GLU A 358 2.72 -20.65 23.34
CA GLU A 358 3.96 -20.13 22.73
C GLU A 358 5.11 -20.04 23.74
N GLY A 359 4.92 -20.54 24.96
CA GLY A 359 5.94 -20.52 25.99
C GLY A 359 5.47 -21.09 27.33
N THR A 360 6.42 -21.69 28.05
CA THR A 360 6.23 -22.28 29.38
C THR A 360 7.39 -21.97 30.32
N PHE A 361 7.16 -22.02 31.64
CA PHE A 361 8.18 -21.77 32.66
C PHE A 361 7.91 -22.51 33.98
N GLN A 362 8.97 -22.80 34.76
CA GLN A 362 8.87 -23.44 36.08
C GLN A 362 8.72 -22.40 37.21
N LYS A 363 7.72 -22.57 38.08
CA LYS A 363 7.06 -21.54 38.91
C LYS A 363 7.90 -20.80 39.99
N THR A 364 9.22 -20.91 40.05
CA THR A 364 10.05 -20.32 41.14
C THR A 364 10.35 -18.82 41.00
N LEU A 365 10.02 -18.17 39.89
CA LEU A 365 10.29 -16.73 39.67
C LEU A 365 9.17 -16.07 38.85
N LEU A 366 8.05 -15.70 39.50
CA LEU A 366 7.08 -14.76 38.91
C LEU A 366 6.51 -13.86 40.02
N SER A 367 7.08 -12.66 40.16
CA SER A 367 6.43 -11.57 40.90
C SER A 367 6.66 -10.24 40.19
N LYS A 368 5.64 -9.77 39.49
CA LYS A 368 5.06 -8.42 39.55
C LYS A 368 4.03 -8.33 38.43
N ARG A 369 2.77 -8.22 38.81
CA ARG A 369 1.67 -7.93 37.89
C ARG A 369 1.75 -6.46 37.50
N TRP A 370 1.74 -6.19 36.20
CA TRP A 370 1.33 -4.89 35.70
C TRP A 370 -0.18 -4.90 35.58
N THR A 371 -0.84 -3.91 36.20
CA THR A 371 -2.26 -3.65 35.98
C THR A 371 -2.41 -2.94 34.66
N VAL A 372 -2.91 -3.64 33.64
CA VAL A 372 -3.48 -3.01 32.44
C VAL A 372 -4.65 -2.17 32.93
N MET A 373 -4.59 -0.86 32.70
CA MET A 373 -5.71 0.01 33.04
C MET A 373 -6.76 -0.18 31.95
N PRO A 374 -8.01 -0.50 32.30
CA PRO A 374 -9.09 -0.57 31.32
C PRO A 374 -9.34 0.81 30.71
N LYS A 375 -10.11 0.84 29.61
CA LYS A 375 -10.69 2.02 28.96
C LYS A 375 -10.82 3.22 29.91
N ARG A 376 -10.30 4.37 29.50
CA ARG A 376 -10.42 5.61 30.27
C ARG A 376 -11.89 5.97 30.50
N THR A 377 -12.28 6.01 31.77
CA THR A 377 -13.65 6.38 32.18
C THR A 377 -13.75 7.83 32.67
N ASP A 378 -12.60 8.51 32.73
CA ASP A 378 -12.48 9.91 33.13
C ASP A 378 -12.80 10.88 31.99
N ILE A 379 -12.55 10.50 30.73
CA ILE A 379 -12.98 11.26 29.54
C ILE A 379 -14.45 10.96 29.24
N LYS A 380 -15.25 12.00 29.01
CA LYS A 380 -16.64 11.86 28.54
C LYS A 380 -16.88 12.62 27.24
N SER A 381 -16.10 13.67 26.99
CA SER A 381 -16.24 14.55 25.83
C SER A 381 -14.90 14.89 25.22
N ILE A 382 -14.82 14.82 23.89
CA ILE A 382 -13.59 14.99 23.11
C ILE A 382 -13.81 16.06 22.05
N LEU A 383 -12.93 17.05 21.99
CA LEU A 383 -12.83 18.01 20.88
C LEU A 383 -11.86 17.48 19.82
N LEU A 384 -12.39 17.13 18.65
CA LEU A 384 -11.61 16.75 17.47
C LEU A 384 -11.43 17.96 16.56
N ILE A 385 -10.20 18.19 16.10
CA ILE A 385 -9.88 19.26 15.14
C ILE A 385 -9.66 18.66 13.75
N GLY A 386 -10.46 19.08 12.77
CA GLY A 386 -10.29 18.73 11.36
C GLY A 386 -9.14 19.48 10.68
N ALA A 387 -8.96 19.26 9.38
CA ALA A 387 -7.85 19.88 8.64
C ALA A 387 -8.15 21.30 8.12
N GLY A 388 -9.42 21.69 8.02
CA GLY A 388 -9.82 22.92 7.33
C GLY A 388 -9.91 22.68 5.81
N PRO A 389 -9.71 23.72 4.98
CA PRO A 389 -9.82 23.60 3.53
C PRO A 389 -8.73 22.69 2.94
N ILE A 390 -9.05 22.07 1.80
CA ILE A 390 -8.10 21.24 1.05
C ILE A 390 -7.06 22.13 0.36
N VAL A 391 -5.78 21.83 0.58
CA VAL A 391 -4.66 22.52 -0.06
C VAL A 391 -3.58 21.53 -0.48
N ILE A 392 -2.70 21.92 -1.40
CA ILE A 392 -1.53 21.10 -1.76
C ILE A 392 -0.71 20.84 -0.49
N GLY A 393 -0.49 19.56 -0.20
CA GLY A 393 0.24 19.08 0.99
C GLY A 393 -0.66 18.73 2.17
N GLN A 394 -1.94 19.12 2.14
CA GLN A 394 -2.95 18.76 3.13
C GLN A 394 -4.27 18.42 2.43
N GLY A 395 -4.37 17.18 1.95
CA GLY A 395 -5.42 16.72 1.04
C GLY A 395 -6.67 16.18 1.74
N CYS A 396 -7.42 15.34 1.01
CA CYS A 396 -8.69 14.78 1.50
C CYS A 396 -8.50 13.67 2.54
N GLU A 397 -7.27 13.16 2.72
CA GLU A 397 -6.94 12.09 3.67
C GLU A 397 -7.39 12.38 5.11
N PHE A 398 -7.51 13.65 5.48
CA PHE A 398 -7.92 14.08 6.82
C PHE A 398 -9.43 14.10 7.01
N ASP A 399 -10.23 14.20 5.93
CA ASP A 399 -11.67 13.94 6.03
C ASP A 399 -11.90 12.46 6.34
N TYR A 400 -11.25 11.57 5.58
CA TYR A 400 -11.26 10.13 5.87
C TYR A 400 -10.82 9.81 7.30
N SER A 401 -9.68 10.34 7.72
CA SER A 401 -9.14 10.08 9.06
C SER A 401 -10.03 10.66 10.17
N GLY A 402 -10.52 11.89 10.00
CA GLY A 402 -11.41 12.56 10.94
C GLY A 402 -12.77 11.87 11.06
N ALA A 403 -13.33 11.41 9.94
CA ALA A 403 -14.59 10.69 9.92
C ALA A 403 -14.50 9.32 10.64
N GLN A 404 -13.43 8.57 10.38
CA GLN A 404 -13.13 7.30 11.06
C GLN A 404 -12.97 7.51 12.58
N ALA A 405 -12.25 8.54 13.00
CA ALA A 405 -12.09 8.88 14.42
C ALA A 405 -13.41 9.26 15.09
N CYS A 406 -14.26 10.08 14.43
CA CYS A 406 -15.58 10.45 14.93
C CYS A 406 -16.47 9.21 15.13
N LYS A 407 -16.56 8.35 14.11
CA LYS A 407 -17.35 7.10 14.16
C LYS A 407 -16.88 6.20 15.31
N ALA A 408 -15.57 5.93 15.37
CA ALA A 408 -14.98 5.01 16.34
C ALA A 408 -15.18 5.44 17.79
N LEU A 409 -14.96 6.72 18.10
CA LEU A 409 -15.10 7.25 19.46
C LEU A 409 -16.58 7.38 19.87
N ARG A 410 -17.47 7.69 18.93
CA ARG A 410 -18.90 7.76 19.21
C ARG A 410 -19.51 6.38 19.46
N GLU A 411 -19.11 5.35 18.71
CA GLU A 411 -19.49 3.96 18.97
C GLU A 411 -19.10 3.51 20.39
N ASP A 412 -17.98 4.01 20.90
CA ASP A 412 -17.51 3.78 22.26
C ASP A 412 -18.22 4.67 23.31
N GLY A 413 -19.18 5.50 22.91
CA GLY A 413 -20.05 6.29 23.81
C GLY A 413 -19.46 7.62 24.28
N TYR A 414 -18.39 8.12 23.64
CA TYR A 414 -17.90 9.47 23.91
C TYR A 414 -18.76 10.53 23.22
N ARG A 415 -18.91 11.68 23.88
CA ARG A 415 -19.51 12.86 23.26
C ARG A 415 -18.47 13.56 22.38
N ILE A 416 -18.70 13.62 21.08
CA ILE A 416 -17.77 14.19 20.11
C ILE A 416 -18.17 15.62 19.76
N ILE A 417 -17.25 16.55 19.98
CA ILE A 417 -17.31 17.91 19.45
C ILE A 417 -16.30 17.98 18.31
N LEU A 418 -16.75 18.34 17.12
CA LEU A 418 -15.91 18.50 15.95
C LEU A 418 -15.84 19.96 15.54
N VAL A 419 -14.66 20.41 15.12
CA VAL A 419 -14.46 21.68 14.42
C VAL A 419 -13.72 21.46 13.11
N ASN A 420 -14.32 21.88 12.01
CA ASN A 420 -13.69 21.89 10.69
C ASN A 420 -14.34 22.97 9.83
N SER A 421 -13.54 23.87 9.25
CA SER A 421 -14.06 24.98 8.44
C SER A 421 -14.51 24.56 7.04
N ASN A 422 -14.16 23.35 6.58
CA ASN A 422 -14.55 22.87 5.26
C ASN A 422 -15.95 22.25 5.28
N PRO A 423 -16.95 22.83 4.57
CA PRO A 423 -18.32 22.32 4.57
C PRO A 423 -18.53 21.09 3.67
N ALA A 424 -17.57 20.77 2.78
CA ALA A 424 -17.70 19.69 1.80
C ALA A 424 -17.22 18.32 2.33
N THR A 425 -16.93 18.21 3.63
CA THR A 425 -16.36 17.01 4.24
C THR A 425 -17.44 16.11 4.85
N ILE A 426 -17.29 14.79 4.72
CA ILE A 426 -18.18 13.84 5.40
C ILE A 426 -18.05 13.95 6.91
N MET A 427 -16.85 14.28 7.42
CA MET A 427 -16.66 14.47 8.85
C MET A 427 -17.58 15.56 9.44
N THR A 428 -17.96 16.56 8.64
CA THR A 428 -18.85 17.64 9.06
C THR A 428 -20.34 17.31 8.99
N ASP A 429 -20.71 16.09 8.62
CA ASP A 429 -22.11 15.67 8.65
C ASP A 429 -22.70 15.83 10.06
N PRO A 430 -23.93 16.38 10.18
CA PRO A 430 -24.56 16.60 11.48
C PRO A 430 -24.72 15.32 12.32
N ASP A 431 -24.83 14.18 11.64
CA ASP A 431 -25.04 12.87 12.26
C ASP A 431 -23.73 12.12 12.52
N LEU A 432 -22.55 12.71 12.29
CA LEU A 432 -21.28 12.05 12.59
C LEU A 432 -20.74 12.39 13.98
N ALA A 433 -20.83 13.65 14.40
CA ALA A 433 -20.46 14.13 15.74
C ALA A 433 -21.68 14.65 16.52
N ASP A 434 -21.63 14.69 17.86
CA ASP A 434 -22.73 15.24 18.68
C ASP A 434 -22.88 16.76 18.52
N LYS A 435 -21.76 17.44 18.22
CA LYS A 435 -21.71 18.87 17.89
C LYS A 435 -20.67 19.12 16.81
N THR A 436 -21.10 19.67 15.68
CA THR A 436 -20.21 20.10 14.59
C THR A 436 -20.17 21.61 14.51
N TYR A 437 -18.96 22.17 14.47
CA TYR A 437 -18.67 23.58 14.26
C TYR A 437 -17.99 23.77 12.91
N ILE A 438 -18.68 24.42 11.97
CA ILE A 438 -18.10 24.88 10.72
C ILE A 438 -17.56 26.29 10.95
N GLU A 439 -16.38 26.36 11.56
CA GLU A 439 -15.74 27.60 12.04
C GLU A 439 -14.23 27.59 11.75
N PRO A 440 -13.56 28.75 11.67
CA PRO A 440 -12.11 28.84 11.44
C PRO A 440 -11.28 28.07 12.48
N ILE A 441 -10.29 27.32 12.03
CA ILE A 441 -9.38 26.55 12.89
C ILE A 441 -8.24 27.45 13.37
N THR A 442 -8.56 28.28 14.36
CA THR A 442 -7.62 29.23 14.99
C THR A 442 -7.73 29.15 16.51
N ALA A 443 -6.67 29.48 17.24
CA ALA A 443 -6.69 29.45 18.70
C ALA A 443 -7.82 30.31 19.30
N GLU A 444 -8.17 31.44 18.67
CA GLU A 444 -9.28 32.29 19.10
C GLU A 444 -10.63 31.56 19.07
N PHE A 445 -11.00 30.99 17.93
CA PHE A 445 -12.28 30.30 17.76
C PHE A 445 -12.33 29.00 18.56
N LEU A 446 -11.23 28.25 18.60
CA LEU A 446 -11.12 27.05 19.42
C LEU A 446 -11.28 27.36 20.91
N THR A 447 -10.72 28.48 21.39
CA THR A 447 -10.91 28.92 22.78
C THR A 447 -12.39 29.17 23.10
N ARG A 448 -13.14 29.80 22.18
CA ARG A 448 -14.58 30.04 22.35
C ARG A 448 -15.38 28.73 22.37
N ILE A 449 -15.02 27.78 21.52
CA ILE A 449 -15.64 26.44 21.50
C ILE A 449 -15.33 25.71 22.80
N ILE A 450 -14.08 25.70 23.27
CA ILE A 450 -13.67 25.09 24.54
C ILE A 450 -14.43 25.70 25.72
N GLU A 451 -14.55 27.03 25.77
CA GLU A 451 -15.29 27.72 26.84
C GLU A 451 -16.78 27.33 26.87
N LYS A 452 -17.38 27.17 25.69
CA LYS A 452 -18.79 26.82 25.52
C LYS A 452 -19.06 25.33 25.80
N GLU A 453 -18.27 24.45 25.20
CA GLU A 453 -18.52 23.00 25.18
C GLU A 453 -17.85 22.25 26.33
N LYS A 454 -16.79 22.83 26.92
CA LYS A 454 -16.00 22.29 28.04
C LYS A 454 -15.61 20.82 27.82
N PRO A 455 -14.89 20.50 26.72
CA PRO A 455 -14.42 19.15 26.46
C PRO A 455 -13.45 18.68 27.56
N ASP A 456 -13.42 17.39 27.85
CA ASP A 456 -12.43 16.82 28.77
C ASP A 456 -11.07 16.64 28.09
N ALA A 457 -11.08 16.35 26.78
CA ALA A 457 -9.87 16.10 25.99
C ALA A 457 -9.93 16.75 24.59
N LEU A 458 -8.76 16.96 23.99
CA LEU A 458 -8.55 17.46 22.64
C LEU A 458 -7.71 16.45 21.84
N LEU A 459 -8.19 16.05 20.66
CA LEU A 459 -7.48 15.15 19.74
C LEU A 459 -7.00 15.92 18.49
N PRO A 460 -5.71 16.24 18.36
CA PRO A 460 -5.19 17.07 17.27
C PRO A 460 -4.58 16.27 16.12
N THR A 461 -4.44 14.94 16.26
CA THR A 461 -3.63 14.11 15.37
C THR A 461 -4.35 13.64 14.10
N MET A 462 -5.60 14.08 13.88
CA MET A 462 -6.44 13.69 12.75
C MET A 462 -6.62 14.79 11.68
N GLY A 463 -6.20 16.03 11.97
CA GLY A 463 -6.45 17.21 11.14
C GLY A 463 -5.20 17.83 10.51
N GLY A 464 -4.19 17.02 10.22
CA GLY A 464 -2.96 17.47 9.55
C GLY A 464 -2.16 18.51 10.35
N GLN A 465 -1.38 19.31 9.64
CA GLN A 465 -0.52 20.31 10.26
C GLN A 465 -1.33 21.46 10.87
N THR A 466 -2.47 21.80 10.25
CA THR A 466 -3.36 22.86 10.73
C THR A 466 -3.85 22.57 12.15
N ALA A 467 -4.30 21.34 12.41
CA ALA A 467 -4.75 20.92 13.75
C ALA A 467 -3.61 20.89 14.77
N LEU A 468 -2.43 20.35 14.41
CA LEU A 468 -1.27 20.32 15.31
C LEU A 468 -0.81 21.72 15.71
N ASN A 469 -0.69 22.64 14.75
CA ASN A 469 -0.28 24.01 15.00
C ASN A 469 -1.26 24.73 15.92
N ALA A 470 -2.57 24.58 15.67
CA ALA A 470 -3.61 25.19 16.50
C ALA A 470 -3.60 24.61 17.93
N ALA A 471 -3.40 23.30 18.09
CA ALA A 471 -3.30 22.66 19.39
C ALA A 471 -2.06 23.11 20.18
N LEU A 472 -0.90 23.22 19.52
CA LEU A 472 0.32 23.76 20.13
C LEU A 472 0.18 25.23 20.56
N GLU A 473 -0.55 26.03 19.79
CA GLU A 473 -0.83 27.43 20.17
C GLU A 473 -1.73 27.50 21.41
N LEU A 474 -2.76 26.65 21.50
CA LEU A 474 -3.62 26.53 22.68
C LEU A 474 -2.87 26.05 23.91
N ASP A 475 -1.95 25.10 23.74
CA ASP A 475 -1.10 24.58 24.82
C ASP A 475 -0.13 25.67 25.33
N ARG A 476 0.62 26.31 24.41
CA ARG A 476 1.58 27.38 24.75
C ARG A 476 0.92 28.62 25.37
N SER A 477 -0.33 28.91 25.01
CA SER A 477 -1.10 30.03 25.59
C SER A 477 -1.72 29.71 26.96
N GLY A 478 -1.65 28.46 27.42
CA GLY A 478 -2.21 28.00 28.69
C GLY A 478 -3.74 27.85 28.68
N VAL A 479 -4.37 27.89 27.51
CA VAL A 479 -5.84 27.74 27.37
C VAL A 479 -6.28 26.34 27.80
N LEU A 480 -5.55 25.30 27.36
CA LEU A 480 -5.87 23.91 27.71
C LEU A 480 -5.82 23.69 29.22
N GLU A 481 -4.77 24.15 29.89
CA GLU A 481 -4.62 24.09 31.35
C GLU A 481 -5.74 24.88 32.06
N LYS A 482 -6.05 26.11 31.59
CA LYS A 482 -7.09 26.97 32.18
C LYS A 482 -8.47 26.30 32.21
N PHE A 483 -8.81 25.52 31.18
CA PHE A 483 -10.11 24.85 31.06
C PHE A 483 -10.06 23.36 31.46
N GLY A 484 -8.89 22.83 31.84
CA GLY A 484 -8.73 21.43 32.22
C GLY A 484 -8.89 20.45 31.05
N VAL A 485 -8.53 20.87 29.84
CA VAL A 485 -8.61 20.05 28.62
C VAL A 485 -7.30 19.29 28.43
N GLU A 486 -7.36 17.95 28.40
CA GLU A 486 -6.18 17.12 28.18
C GLU A 486 -5.88 16.93 26.69
N LEU A 487 -4.61 17.07 26.29
CA LEU A 487 -4.19 16.75 24.93
C LEU A 487 -3.90 15.24 24.79
N ILE A 488 -4.73 14.53 24.02
CA ILE A 488 -4.64 13.08 23.83
C ILE A 488 -4.11 12.71 22.45
N GLY A 489 -3.66 11.45 22.28
CA GLY A 489 -3.01 10.98 21.05
C GLY A 489 -1.52 11.36 21.02
N ALA A 490 -1.23 12.66 20.90
CA ALA A 490 0.13 13.19 20.97
C ALA A 490 0.19 14.44 21.87
N ARG A 491 1.04 14.42 22.89
CA ARG A 491 1.24 15.55 23.82
C ARG A 491 2.04 16.69 23.17
N GLY A 492 1.92 17.90 23.71
CA GLY A 492 2.60 19.09 23.18
C GLY A 492 4.12 18.94 23.13
N ASP A 493 4.73 18.31 24.14
CA ASP A 493 6.17 18.04 24.17
C ASP A 493 6.61 17.03 23.10
N VAL A 494 5.76 16.06 22.79
CA VAL A 494 6.01 15.00 21.80
C VAL A 494 5.93 15.57 20.38
N ILE A 495 4.90 16.37 20.10
CA ILE A 495 4.75 17.06 18.82
C ILE A 495 5.96 18.00 18.59
N ASP A 496 6.36 18.79 19.59
CA ASP A 496 7.49 19.71 19.47
C ASP A 496 8.84 18.98 19.25
N LYS A 497 9.05 17.80 19.87
CA LYS A 497 10.25 16.96 19.61
C LYS A 497 10.32 16.44 18.18
N ALA A 498 9.18 16.07 17.60
CA ALA A 498 9.11 15.52 16.24
C ALA A 498 9.22 16.62 15.17
N GLU A 499 8.48 17.71 15.33
CA GLU A 499 8.40 18.80 14.34
C GLU A 499 9.66 19.69 14.35
N ASN A 500 10.36 19.79 15.50
CA ASN A 500 11.62 20.53 15.58
C ASN A 500 12.79 19.67 15.11
N ARG A 501 13.27 19.94 13.90
CA ARG A 501 14.36 19.19 13.26
C ARG A 501 15.64 19.07 14.10
N GLN A 502 16.02 20.11 14.84
CA GLN A 502 17.22 20.06 15.68
C GLN A 502 17.02 19.09 16.84
N LYS A 503 15.89 19.19 17.55
CA LYS A 503 15.55 18.28 18.65
C LYS A 503 15.41 16.84 18.16
N PHE A 504 14.74 16.65 17.03
CA PHE A 504 14.61 15.34 16.40
C PHE A 504 15.98 14.72 16.15
N ARG A 505 16.90 15.46 15.52
CA ARG A 505 18.26 14.99 15.24
C ARG A 505 19.03 14.64 16.51
N GLU A 506 19.01 15.51 17.52
CA GLU A 506 19.68 15.25 18.80
C GLU A 506 19.16 13.94 19.44
N ILE A 507 17.85 13.71 19.39
CA ILE A 507 17.24 12.46 19.88
C ILE A 507 17.63 11.25 19.03
N MET A 508 17.75 11.40 17.70
CA MET A 508 18.22 10.32 16.81
C MET A 508 19.67 9.95 17.10
N ASP A 509 20.55 10.95 17.26
CA ASP A 509 21.96 10.76 17.61
C ASP A 509 22.09 10.03 18.97
N GLU A 510 21.30 10.42 19.97
CA GLU A 510 21.22 9.72 21.28
C GLU A 510 20.67 8.29 21.16
N ALA A 511 19.82 8.01 20.17
CA ALA A 511 19.29 6.70 19.88
C ALA A 511 20.25 5.82 19.06
N GLY A 512 21.38 6.38 18.58
CA GLY A 512 22.31 5.70 17.68
C GLY A 512 21.77 5.54 16.25
N LEU A 513 20.79 6.36 15.86
CA LEU A 513 20.20 6.38 14.52
C LEU A 513 20.83 7.52 13.71
N GLU A 514 21.36 7.19 12.54
CA GLU A 514 22.04 8.17 11.70
C GLU A 514 21.02 9.09 10.99
N SER A 515 21.29 10.38 10.95
CA SER A 515 20.62 11.37 10.09
C SER A 515 21.62 11.91 9.06
N PRO A 516 21.18 12.52 7.93
CA PRO A 516 22.09 13.19 7.02
C PRO A 516 23.01 14.17 7.75
N LYS A 517 24.31 14.12 7.47
CA LYS A 517 25.28 15.00 8.15
C LYS A 517 24.92 16.45 7.87
N SER A 518 24.92 17.29 8.90
CA SER A 518 24.66 18.72 8.69
C SER A 518 25.31 19.62 9.72
N PHE A 519 25.49 20.88 9.33
CA PHE A 519 25.95 21.96 10.20
C PHE A 519 25.18 23.25 9.91
N THR A 520 25.00 24.07 10.95
CA THR A 520 24.57 25.46 10.79
C THR A 520 25.78 26.38 10.67
N THR A 521 25.58 27.48 9.95
CA THR A 521 26.60 28.51 9.74
C THR A 521 25.96 29.89 9.61
N HIS A 522 26.71 30.92 10.02
CA HIS A 522 26.31 32.32 9.93
C HIS A 522 27.19 33.14 8.98
N THR A 523 28.26 32.54 8.44
CA THR A 523 29.20 33.21 7.52
C THR A 523 29.64 32.25 6.43
N LEU A 524 29.94 32.77 5.24
CA LEU A 524 30.45 31.95 4.14
C LEU A 524 31.76 31.23 4.50
N GLU A 525 32.66 31.90 5.22
CA GLU A 525 33.97 31.35 5.58
C GLU A 525 33.85 30.14 6.52
N ASP A 526 32.95 30.18 7.49
CA ASP A 526 32.65 29.05 8.37
C ASP A 526 31.99 27.90 7.58
N ALA A 527 31.07 28.22 6.66
CA ALA A 527 30.44 27.25 5.77
C ALA A 527 31.48 26.51 4.89
N GLN A 528 32.43 27.24 4.32
CA GLN A 528 33.49 26.69 3.47
C GLN A 528 34.46 25.78 4.24
N GLN A 529 34.78 26.14 5.49
CA GLN A 529 35.63 25.32 6.35
C GLN A 529 34.97 23.99 6.71
N LYS A 530 33.67 24.01 7.01
CA LYS A 530 32.91 22.82 7.39
C LYS A 530 32.46 21.97 6.19
N LEU A 531 32.48 22.52 4.97
CA LEU A 531 32.08 21.78 3.76
C LEU A 531 32.94 20.52 3.52
N SER A 532 34.21 20.51 3.92
CA SER A 532 35.07 19.32 3.78
C SER A 532 34.60 18.12 4.60
N ASP A 533 33.81 18.36 5.65
CA ASP A 533 33.35 17.32 6.56
C ASP A 533 32.09 16.60 6.03
N ILE A 534 31.35 17.26 5.14
CA ILE A 534 30.15 16.73 4.47
C ILE A 534 30.47 16.24 3.05
N GLY A 535 31.18 17.05 2.26
CA GLY A 535 31.40 16.80 0.83
C GLY A 535 30.21 17.21 -0.05
N LEU A 536 30.45 17.43 -1.34
CA LEU A 536 29.41 17.82 -2.32
C LEU A 536 28.83 16.57 -3.01
N PRO A 537 27.56 16.60 -3.46
CA PRO A 537 26.61 17.72 -3.36
C PRO A 537 26.03 17.92 -1.95
N VAL A 538 25.59 19.15 -1.64
CA VAL A 538 24.91 19.48 -0.37
C VAL A 538 23.61 20.24 -0.61
N ILE A 539 22.67 20.07 0.31
CA ILE A 539 21.43 20.85 0.40
C ILE A 539 21.65 22.02 1.34
N ILE A 540 21.28 23.22 0.92
CA ILE A 540 21.49 24.46 1.65
C ILE A 540 20.12 25.08 1.92
N ARG A 541 19.80 25.34 3.18
CA ARG A 541 18.51 25.87 3.62
C ARG A 541 18.71 27.04 4.59
N PRO A 542 18.29 28.25 4.22
CA PRO A 542 18.30 29.35 5.16
C PRO A 542 17.26 29.17 6.27
N SER A 543 17.65 29.53 7.49
CA SER A 543 16.80 29.42 8.67
C SER A 543 15.71 30.49 8.65
N PHE A 544 14.51 30.13 9.12
CA PHE A 544 13.34 31.01 9.25
C PHE A 544 12.86 31.66 7.94
N THR A 545 13.18 31.09 6.78
CA THR A 545 12.57 31.48 5.49
C THR A 545 11.42 30.53 5.13
N LEU A 546 10.42 31.04 4.41
CA LEU A 546 9.30 30.26 3.90
C LEU A 546 9.57 29.83 2.45
N GLY A 547 9.10 28.65 2.06
CA GLY A 547 9.12 28.18 0.66
C GLY A 547 10.51 27.94 0.07
N GLY A 548 11.54 27.73 0.90
CA GLY A 548 12.91 27.49 0.43
C GLY A 548 13.60 28.71 -0.18
N ALA A 549 13.05 29.92 0.04
CA ALA A 549 13.65 31.16 -0.45
C ALA A 549 15.08 31.32 0.08
N GLY A 550 16.06 31.46 -0.83
CA GLY A 550 17.50 31.54 -0.54
C GLY A 550 18.19 30.19 -0.33
N GLY A 551 17.47 29.06 -0.44
CA GLY A 551 18.05 27.72 -0.40
C GLY A 551 18.32 27.13 -1.78
N GLY A 552 18.95 25.95 -1.81
CA GLY A 552 19.26 25.26 -3.07
C GLY A 552 20.14 24.03 -2.87
N ILE A 553 20.50 23.36 -3.97
CA ILE A 553 21.45 22.25 -3.97
C ILE A 553 22.72 22.75 -4.64
N ALA A 554 23.85 22.57 -3.97
CA ALA A 554 25.16 22.86 -4.54
C ALA A 554 25.85 21.57 -4.96
N TYR A 555 26.16 21.44 -6.25
CA TYR A 555 26.92 20.31 -6.81
C TYR A 555 28.41 20.59 -6.88
N ASN A 556 28.79 21.87 -6.91
CA ASN A 556 30.16 22.34 -6.93
C ASN A 556 30.36 23.51 -5.95
N LYS A 557 31.63 23.87 -5.70
CA LYS A 557 31.98 24.93 -4.75
C LYS A 557 31.46 26.32 -5.15
N ALA A 558 31.35 26.61 -6.45
CA ALA A 558 30.88 27.90 -6.91
C ALA A 558 29.39 28.08 -6.60
N GLU A 559 28.58 27.06 -6.90
CA GLU A 559 27.17 27.00 -6.51
C GLU A 559 27.00 27.05 -4.98
N PHE A 560 27.86 26.35 -4.24
CA PHE A 560 27.85 26.38 -2.78
C PHE A 560 28.00 27.79 -2.24
N ASP A 561 29.01 28.51 -2.69
CA ASP A 561 29.27 29.87 -2.23
C ASP A 561 28.11 30.82 -2.57
N GLU A 562 27.57 30.72 -3.79
CA GLU A 562 26.44 31.52 -4.25
C GLU A 562 25.18 31.27 -3.41
N ILE A 563 24.81 30.00 -3.22
CA ILE A 563 23.59 29.62 -2.51
C ILE A 563 23.72 29.92 -1.02
N VAL A 564 24.87 29.68 -0.37
CA VAL A 564 25.08 30.03 1.04
C VAL A 564 24.99 31.55 1.25
N MET A 565 25.63 32.36 0.38
CA MET A 565 25.52 33.82 0.49
C MET A 565 24.09 34.31 0.29
N SER A 566 23.39 33.76 -0.70
CA SER A 566 21.98 34.06 -0.94
C SER A 566 21.12 33.70 0.28
N GLY A 567 21.35 32.51 0.85
CA GLY A 567 20.66 32.03 2.04
C GLY A 567 20.91 32.88 3.28
N LEU A 568 22.16 33.24 3.57
CA LEU A 568 22.49 34.08 4.71
C LEU A 568 21.84 35.48 4.60
N ASN A 569 21.73 36.02 3.39
CA ASN A 569 21.06 37.29 3.13
C ASN A 569 19.52 37.17 3.23
N ALA A 570 18.97 36.03 2.81
CA ALA A 570 17.53 35.78 2.85
C ALA A 570 17.02 35.42 4.26
N SER A 571 17.87 34.82 5.10
CA SER A 571 17.54 34.41 6.46
C SER A 571 17.37 35.61 7.39
N PRO A 572 16.22 35.74 8.10
CA PRO A 572 16.02 36.78 9.12
C PRO A 572 17.02 36.72 10.28
N THR A 573 17.64 35.56 10.52
CA THR A 573 18.64 35.34 11.57
C THR A 573 20.06 35.23 11.04
N THR A 574 20.27 35.49 9.73
CA THR A 574 21.57 35.32 9.06
C THR A 574 22.17 33.95 9.37
N GLU A 575 21.37 32.90 9.16
CA GLU A 575 21.74 31.53 9.46
C GLU A 575 21.32 30.62 8.30
N VAL A 576 22.19 29.68 7.96
CA VAL A 576 21.95 28.66 6.94
C VAL A 576 22.32 27.30 7.50
N LEU A 577 21.45 26.32 7.28
CA LEU A 577 21.70 24.90 7.48
C LEU A 577 22.25 24.29 6.18
N VAL A 578 23.40 23.63 6.27
CA VAL A 578 23.99 22.85 5.17
C VAL A 578 23.92 21.38 5.52
N GLU A 579 23.34 20.57 4.64
CA GLU A 579 23.07 19.14 4.80
C GLU A 579 23.69 18.29 3.69
N GLU A 580 24.17 17.09 4.04
CA GLU A 580 24.56 16.04 3.10
C GLU A 580 23.43 15.77 2.11
N SER A 581 23.73 15.77 0.82
CA SER A 581 22.75 15.39 -0.19
C SER A 581 22.62 13.87 -0.26
N VAL A 582 21.41 13.39 -0.02
CA VAL A 582 21.03 11.98 -0.23
C VAL A 582 20.26 11.80 -1.54
N ILE A 583 20.36 12.75 -2.49
CA ILE A 583 19.68 12.67 -3.80
C ILE A 583 20.14 11.40 -4.54
N GLY A 584 19.19 10.70 -5.14
CA GLY A 584 19.45 9.45 -5.85
C GLY A 584 19.51 8.22 -4.95
N TRP A 585 19.40 8.38 -3.62
CA TRP A 585 19.25 7.24 -2.70
C TRP A 585 17.82 6.68 -2.80
N LYS A 586 17.65 5.43 -2.37
CA LYS A 586 16.32 4.83 -2.23
C LYS A 586 15.59 5.50 -1.07
N GLU A 587 14.29 5.75 -1.20
CA GLU A 587 13.45 6.36 -0.17
C GLU A 587 12.36 5.39 0.27
N TYR A 588 12.19 5.25 1.59
CA TYR A 588 11.25 4.32 2.22
C TYR A 588 10.46 4.99 3.32
N GLU A 589 9.23 4.51 3.52
CA GLU A 589 8.34 4.95 4.59
C GLU A 589 7.82 3.75 5.37
N MET A 590 7.67 3.91 6.69
CA MET A 590 7.09 2.93 7.59
C MET A 590 5.92 3.57 8.35
N GLU A 591 4.73 3.01 8.19
CA GLU A 591 3.56 3.34 9.01
C GLU A 591 3.59 2.49 10.27
N VAL A 592 3.69 3.15 11.43
CA VAL A 592 3.90 2.51 12.73
C VAL A 592 2.76 2.87 13.65
N VAL A 593 2.28 1.91 14.45
CA VAL A 593 1.27 2.15 15.49
C VAL A 593 1.81 1.68 16.84
N ARG A 594 1.66 2.54 17.87
CA ARG A 594 2.07 2.26 19.25
C ARG A 594 0.93 2.51 20.23
N ASP A 595 0.80 1.64 21.22
CA ASP A 595 -0.16 1.77 22.32
C ASP A 595 0.49 2.02 23.69
N ILE A 596 -0.35 2.28 24.69
CA ILE A 596 0.06 2.64 26.04
C ILE A 596 0.75 1.48 26.80
N ALA A 597 0.60 0.25 26.32
CA ALA A 597 1.27 -0.93 26.85
C ALA A 597 2.66 -1.15 26.20
N ASP A 598 3.12 -0.21 25.36
CA ASP A 598 4.33 -0.29 24.56
C ASP A 598 4.31 -1.43 23.52
N ASN A 599 3.12 -1.90 23.13
CA ASN A 599 2.97 -2.72 21.94
C ASN A 599 3.17 -1.80 20.73
N CYS A 600 4.03 -2.23 19.79
CA CYS A 600 4.42 -1.41 18.65
C CYS A 600 4.53 -2.29 17.42
N ILE A 601 3.83 -1.93 16.34
CA ILE A 601 3.69 -2.71 15.11
C ILE A 601 3.98 -1.86 13.88
N ILE A 602 4.53 -2.48 12.83
CA ILE A 602 4.58 -1.90 11.49
C ILE A 602 3.33 -2.32 10.72
N VAL A 603 2.52 -1.35 10.33
CA VAL A 603 1.30 -1.59 9.56
C VAL A 603 1.60 -1.72 8.07
N CYS A 604 2.49 -0.88 7.54
CA CYS A 604 2.82 -0.87 6.12
C CYS A 604 4.23 -0.33 5.87
N SER A 605 4.94 -0.95 4.93
CA SER A 605 6.19 -0.44 4.36
C SER A 605 5.94 0.06 2.94
N ILE A 606 6.44 1.24 2.61
CA ILE A 606 6.30 1.86 1.30
C ILE A 606 7.70 2.11 0.72
N GLU A 607 7.89 1.78 -0.56
CA GLU A 607 9.10 2.10 -1.33
C GLU A 607 8.76 3.13 -2.40
N ASN A 608 9.54 4.21 -2.48
CA ASN A 608 9.42 5.19 -3.53
C ASN A 608 10.16 4.69 -4.79
N ILE A 609 9.48 4.69 -5.94
CA ILE A 609 10.11 4.37 -7.24
C ILE A 609 11.01 5.53 -7.68
N ASP A 610 10.52 6.77 -7.50
CA ASP A 610 11.34 7.96 -7.64
C ASP A 610 12.38 7.99 -6.51
N PRO A 611 13.68 8.12 -6.81
CA PRO A 611 14.70 8.20 -5.78
C PRO A 611 14.65 9.56 -5.05
N MET A 612 15.27 9.61 -3.88
CA MET A 612 15.38 10.81 -3.03
C MET A 612 15.65 12.07 -3.84
N GLY A 613 14.91 13.12 -3.52
CA GLY A 613 14.94 14.42 -4.21
C GLY A 613 13.58 14.82 -4.79
N VAL A 614 12.67 13.86 -4.95
CA VAL A 614 11.24 14.10 -5.16
C VAL A 614 10.53 13.84 -3.83
N HIS A 615 9.65 14.74 -3.40
CA HIS A 615 8.86 14.55 -2.18
C HIS A 615 7.98 13.30 -2.30
N THR A 616 7.84 12.47 -1.26
CA THR A 616 6.95 11.28 -1.22
C THR A 616 5.53 11.57 -1.71
N GLY A 617 5.04 12.79 -1.44
CA GLY A 617 3.89 13.48 -2.05
C GLY A 617 3.73 13.31 -3.57
N ASP A 618 4.80 13.62 -4.27
CA ASP A 618 4.91 13.71 -5.71
C ASP A 618 5.61 12.49 -6.33
N SER A 619 6.14 11.58 -5.50
CA SER A 619 6.72 10.31 -5.94
C SER A 619 5.65 9.30 -6.34
N ILE A 620 5.99 8.46 -7.30
CA ILE A 620 5.35 7.15 -7.49
C ILE A 620 5.85 6.22 -6.40
N THR A 621 4.94 5.51 -5.72
CA THR A 621 5.30 4.62 -4.61
C THR A 621 4.64 3.26 -4.74
N VAL A 622 5.24 2.25 -4.12
CA VAL A 622 4.71 0.88 -4.04
C VAL A 622 4.65 0.36 -2.61
N ALA A 623 3.67 -0.49 -2.34
CA ALA A 623 3.57 -1.26 -1.10
C ALA A 623 3.35 -2.76 -1.42
N PRO A 624 4.05 -3.70 -0.75
CA PRO A 624 5.10 -3.45 0.23
C PRO A 624 6.40 -2.99 -0.46
N ALA A 625 7.47 -2.75 0.32
CA ALA A 625 8.80 -2.56 -0.24
C ALA A 625 9.25 -3.81 -1.03
N LEU A 626 9.91 -3.61 -2.17
CA LEU A 626 10.29 -4.64 -3.13
C LEU A 626 11.79 -4.87 -3.22
N THR A 627 12.64 -3.93 -2.81
CA THR A 627 14.11 -4.03 -3.05
C THR A 627 14.98 -4.03 -1.79
N LEU A 628 14.40 -4.42 -0.65
CA LEU A 628 15.11 -4.62 0.62
C LEU A 628 15.31 -6.10 0.96
N THR A 629 16.55 -6.47 1.30
CA THR A 629 16.79 -7.77 1.96
C THR A 629 16.11 -7.81 3.33
N ASP A 630 15.86 -8.99 3.89
CA ASP A 630 15.22 -9.10 5.21
C ASP A 630 16.03 -8.36 6.28
N LYS A 631 17.36 -8.48 6.28
CA LYS A 631 18.21 -7.74 7.22
C LYS A 631 18.05 -6.23 7.13
N GLU A 632 17.93 -5.68 5.91
CA GLU A 632 17.73 -4.24 5.71
C GLU A 632 16.32 -3.82 6.17
N PHE A 633 15.31 -4.62 5.82
CA PHE A 633 13.92 -4.40 6.26
C PHE A 633 13.78 -4.44 7.78
N GLN A 634 14.30 -5.48 8.44
CA GLN A 634 14.23 -5.62 9.90
C GLN A 634 15.02 -4.50 10.61
N LYS A 635 16.17 -4.07 10.08
CA LYS A 635 16.93 -2.93 10.62
C LYS A 635 16.11 -1.64 10.54
N MET A 636 15.43 -1.39 9.42
CA MET A 636 14.55 -0.23 9.26
C MET A 636 13.32 -0.30 10.16
N ARG A 637 12.71 -1.49 10.28
CA ARG A 637 11.61 -1.78 11.20
C ARG A 637 12.01 -1.46 12.64
N ASP A 638 13.11 -2.03 13.15
CA ASP A 638 13.59 -1.80 14.51
C ASP A 638 13.95 -0.34 14.77
N ALA A 639 14.55 0.34 13.78
CA ALA A 639 14.80 1.77 13.84
C ALA A 639 13.48 2.55 13.99
N SER A 640 12.46 2.23 13.21
CA SER A 640 11.14 2.88 13.28
C SER A 640 10.50 2.74 14.66
N LEU A 641 10.52 1.54 15.26
CA LEU A 641 10.03 1.32 16.62
C LEU A 641 10.84 2.13 17.66
N THR A 642 12.15 2.24 17.44
CA THR A 642 13.05 3.03 18.31
C THR A 642 12.73 4.53 18.21
N VAL A 643 12.50 5.05 17.00
CA VAL A 643 12.12 6.46 16.77
C VAL A 643 10.85 6.80 17.57
N LEU A 644 9.77 6.02 17.44
CA LEU A 644 8.52 6.28 18.14
C LEU A 644 8.70 6.29 19.66
N ARG A 645 9.43 5.30 20.20
CA ARG A 645 9.72 5.21 21.64
C ARG A 645 10.54 6.39 22.16
N LYS A 646 11.54 6.84 21.40
CA LYS A 646 12.43 7.94 21.78
C LYS A 646 11.76 9.30 21.69
N ILE A 647 10.93 9.53 20.68
CA ILE A 647 10.11 10.73 20.55
C ILE A 647 9.01 10.78 21.62
N GLY A 648 8.49 9.61 22.02
CA GLY A 648 7.50 9.47 23.09
C GLY A 648 6.07 9.37 22.59
N ILE A 649 5.84 8.82 21.40
CA ILE A 649 4.49 8.54 20.87
C ILE A 649 3.92 7.35 21.62
N GLU A 650 3.05 7.58 22.60
CA GLU A 650 2.49 6.52 23.46
C GLU A 650 1.16 5.95 22.95
N THR A 651 0.39 6.69 22.15
CA THR A 651 -0.95 6.26 21.71
C THR A 651 -1.30 6.80 20.33
N GLY A 652 -1.07 6.02 19.26
CA GLY A 652 -1.48 6.41 17.91
C GLY A 652 -0.59 5.90 16.78
N GLY A 653 -0.91 6.34 15.57
CA GLY A 653 -0.14 6.09 14.36
C GLY A 653 0.88 7.19 14.06
N SER A 654 2.00 6.83 13.42
CA SER A 654 3.02 7.75 12.94
C SER A 654 3.72 7.20 11.71
N ASN A 655 4.15 8.10 10.83
CA ASN A 655 4.96 7.78 9.65
C ASN A 655 6.44 8.08 9.94
N VAL A 656 7.35 7.18 9.56
CA VAL A 656 8.80 7.38 9.66
C VAL A 656 9.43 7.17 8.30
N GLN A 657 10.29 8.10 7.86
CA GLN A 657 10.92 8.08 6.55
C GLN A 657 12.43 7.82 6.64
N PHE A 658 12.94 7.03 5.69
CA PHE A 658 14.34 6.63 5.62
C PHE A 658 14.88 6.79 4.20
N ALA A 659 16.17 7.12 4.11
CA ALA A 659 16.93 6.98 2.87
C ALA A 659 17.98 5.86 3.00
N ILE A 660 18.11 5.03 1.97
CA ILE A 660 19.10 3.96 1.90
C ILE A 660 19.98 4.15 0.68
N ASN A 661 21.30 4.17 0.90
CA ASN A 661 22.27 4.23 -0.18
C ASN A 661 22.26 2.90 -0.96
N PRO A 662 21.92 2.91 -2.26
CA PRO A 662 21.84 1.68 -3.04
C PRO A 662 23.20 0.99 -3.24
N LYS A 663 24.32 1.65 -2.92
CA LYS A 663 25.68 1.12 -3.14
C LYS A 663 26.20 0.27 -1.97
N ASP A 664 25.82 0.61 -0.74
CA ASP A 664 26.42 0.03 0.47
C ASP A 664 25.42 -0.21 1.62
N GLY A 665 24.14 0.12 1.43
CA GLY A 665 23.10 -0.09 2.43
C GLY A 665 23.17 0.85 3.63
N ARG A 666 23.96 1.94 3.59
CA ARG A 666 23.91 2.98 4.64
C ARG A 666 22.49 3.54 4.70
N MET A 667 21.90 3.48 5.89
CA MET A 667 20.52 3.89 6.16
C MET A 667 20.53 5.12 7.05
N VAL A 668 19.79 6.15 6.68
CA VAL A 668 19.60 7.37 7.48
C VAL A 668 18.11 7.65 7.68
N VAL A 669 17.74 8.17 8.85
CA VAL A 669 16.40 8.65 9.17
C VAL A 669 16.24 10.06 8.58
N ILE A 670 15.14 10.32 7.88
CA ILE A 670 14.86 11.61 7.25
C ILE A 670 13.95 12.46 8.13
N GLU A 671 12.78 11.94 8.50
CA GLU A 671 11.81 12.61 9.36
C GLU A 671 10.84 11.61 9.99
N MET A 672 10.05 12.09 10.95
CA MET A 672 8.88 11.37 11.46
C MET A 672 7.70 12.33 11.61
N ASN A 673 6.50 11.85 11.28
CA ASN A 673 5.26 12.61 11.39
C ASN A 673 4.40 12.04 12.54
N PRO A 674 4.21 12.79 13.65
CA PRO A 674 3.55 12.29 14.88
C PRO A 674 2.00 12.33 14.79
N ARG A 675 1.46 12.06 13.60
CA ARG A 675 0.03 12.19 13.26
C ARG A 675 -0.30 11.24 12.11
N VAL A 676 -1.61 11.10 11.84
CA VAL A 676 -2.03 10.53 10.55
C VAL A 676 -1.57 11.44 9.41
N SER A 677 -1.34 10.83 8.26
CA SER A 677 -0.76 11.43 7.07
C SER A 677 -1.46 10.89 5.81
N ARG A 678 -1.15 11.47 4.65
CA ARG A 678 -1.52 10.89 3.36
C ARG A 678 -0.99 9.47 3.20
N SER A 679 0.24 9.22 3.63
CA SER A 679 0.84 7.88 3.64
C SER A 679 0.06 6.90 4.54
N SER A 680 -0.51 7.37 5.67
CA SER A 680 -1.35 6.54 6.52
C SER A 680 -2.71 6.18 5.89
N ALA A 681 -3.31 7.10 5.11
CA ALA A 681 -4.53 6.80 4.35
C ALA A 681 -4.25 5.79 3.24
N LEU A 682 -3.18 6.02 2.47
CA LEU A 682 -2.68 5.08 1.47
C LEU A 682 -2.42 3.69 2.10
N ALA A 683 -1.69 3.61 3.21
CA ALA A 683 -1.40 2.37 3.90
C ALA A 683 -2.67 1.67 4.42
N SER A 684 -3.65 2.44 4.90
CA SER A 684 -4.93 1.89 5.36
C SER A 684 -5.68 1.23 4.20
N LYS A 685 -5.73 1.88 3.03
CA LYS A 685 -6.35 1.29 1.83
C LYS A 685 -5.53 0.13 1.27
N ALA A 686 -4.20 0.24 1.27
CA ALA A 686 -3.30 -0.77 0.73
C ALA A 686 -3.37 -2.09 1.51
N THR A 687 -3.55 -2.01 2.84
CA THR A 687 -3.51 -3.20 3.71
C THR A 687 -4.88 -3.68 4.15
N GLY A 688 -5.87 -2.78 4.22
CA GLY A 688 -7.15 -2.99 4.89
C GLY A 688 -7.14 -2.64 6.39
N PHE A 689 -6.00 -2.22 6.95
CA PHE A 689 -5.86 -1.88 8.37
C PHE A 689 -6.28 -0.41 8.63
N PRO A 690 -7.32 -0.13 9.43
CA PRO A 690 -7.87 1.23 9.54
C PRO A 690 -7.10 2.07 10.58
N ILE A 691 -5.93 2.61 10.19
CA ILE A 691 -4.98 3.29 11.09
C ILE A 691 -5.64 4.40 11.92
N ALA A 692 -6.44 5.27 11.29
CA ALA A 692 -7.07 6.41 11.98
C ALA A 692 -8.07 5.97 13.06
N LYS A 693 -8.90 4.95 12.78
CA LYS A 693 -9.84 4.35 13.75
C LYS A 693 -9.11 3.72 14.93
N ILE A 694 -8.07 2.93 14.64
CA ILE A 694 -7.24 2.31 15.69
C ILE A 694 -6.55 3.39 16.53
N ALA A 695 -5.89 4.37 15.89
CA ALA A 695 -5.21 5.45 16.59
C ALA A 695 -6.15 6.29 17.48
N ALA A 696 -7.39 6.54 17.04
CA ALA A 696 -8.40 7.21 17.86
C ALA A 696 -8.76 6.39 19.11
N LYS A 697 -8.93 5.06 18.98
CA LYS A 697 -9.21 4.19 20.13
C LYS A 697 -8.00 4.08 21.08
N LEU A 698 -6.79 4.03 20.55
CA LEU A 698 -5.57 4.05 21.38
C LEU A 698 -5.45 5.36 22.18
N ALA A 699 -5.82 6.50 21.59
CA ALA A 699 -5.78 7.80 22.26
C ALA A 699 -6.69 7.89 23.52
N VAL A 700 -7.68 7.00 23.65
CA VAL A 700 -8.55 6.89 24.83
C VAL A 700 -8.22 5.67 25.71
N GLY A 701 -7.03 5.10 25.54
CA GLY A 701 -6.43 4.14 26.45
C GLY A 701 -6.66 2.66 26.12
N TYR A 702 -7.24 2.33 24.96
CA TYR A 702 -7.24 0.94 24.49
C TYR A 702 -5.81 0.47 24.16
N THR A 703 -5.58 -0.83 24.24
CA THR A 703 -4.39 -1.48 23.67
C THR A 703 -4.73 -2.21 22.38
N LEU A 704 -3.74 -2.45 21.53
CA LEU A 704 -3.93 -3.07 20.20
C LEU A 704 -4.57 -4.46 20.28
N ASP A 705 -4.32 -5.21 21.34
CA ASP A 705 -4.89 -6.55 21.56
C ASP A 705 -6.34 -6.56 22.05
N GLU A 706 -6.85 -5.41 22.50
CA GLU A 706 -8.25 -5.22 22.87
C GLU A 706 -9.13 -4.81 21.68
N LEU A 707 -8.49 -4.46 20.55
CA LEU A 707 -9.17 -4.01 19.33
C LEU A 707 -9.21 -5.15 18.31
N ASP A 708 -10.35 -5.32 17.66
CA ASP A 708 -10.51 -6.34 16.62
C ASP A 708 -9.94 -5.88 15.27
N ASN A 709 -9.45 -6.82 14.47
CA ASN A 709 -9.21 -6.62 13.04
C ASN A 709 -10.55 -6.67 12.29
N ASP A 710 -11.03 -5.52 11.83
CA ASP A 710 -12.31 -5.38 11.12
C ASP A 710 -12.43 -6.30 9.88
N ILE A 711 -11.31 -6.57 9.19
CA ILE A 711 -11.30 -7.32 7.94
C ILE A 711 -11.53 -8.82 8.17
N THR A 712 -10.92 -9.42 9.20
CA THR A 712 -11.06 -10.85 9.50
C THR A 712 -12.17 -11.12 10.52
N GLY A 713 -12.38 -10.19 11.47
CA GLY A 713 -13.29 -10.32 12.61
C GLY A 713 -12.98 -11.51 13.54
N THR A 714 -11.78 -12.09 13.45
CA THR A 714 -11.33 -13.23 14.27
C THR A 714 -9.94 -13.04 14.86
N THR A 715 -9.21 -12.01 14.45
CA THR A 715 -7.86 -11.68 14.94
C THR A 715 -7.87 -10.29 15.58
N PRO A 716 -6.98 -9.98 16.53
CA PRO A 716 -6.85 -8.62 17.07
C PRO A 716 -6.19 -7.67 16.06
N ALA A 717 -6.18 -6.37 16.35
CA ALA A 717 -5.44 -5.34 15.63
C ALA A 717 -3.94 -5.33 15.97
N SER A 718 -3.50 -6.06 16.99
CA SER A 718 -2.11 -6.21 17.39
C SER A 718 -1.33 -7.15 16.45
N PHE A 719 -1.28 -6.91 15.15
CA PHE A 719 -0.54 -7.71 14.17
C PHE A 719 0.08 -6.83 13.08
N GLU A 720 1.03 -7.37 12.30
CA GLU A 720 1.55 -6.68 11.12
C GLU A 720 0.86 -7.23 9.86
N PRO A 721 0.17 -6.39 9.07
CA PRO A 721 -0.43 -6.83 7.82
C PRO A 721 0.61 -7.40 6.86
N VAL A 722 0.22 -8.48 6.19
CA VAL A 722 0.99 -9.12 5.11
C VAL A 722 0.09 -9.20 3.88
N ILE A 723 0.60 -8.75 2.75
CA ILE A 723 -0.17 -8.65 1.51
C ILE A 723 0.42 -9.55 0.43
N ASP A 724 -0.45 -10.26 -0.29
CA ASP A 724 -0.09 -11.18 -1.37
C ASP A 724 -0.23 -10.52 -2.76
N TYR A 725 -0.15 -9.19 -2.79
CA TYR A 725 -0.28 -8.33 -3.96
C TYR A 725 0.66 -7.13 -3.83
N VAL A 726 0.73 -6.34 -4.90
CA VAL A 726 1.46 -5.07 -4.96
C VAL A 726 0.45 -3.95 -5.15
N VAL A 727 0.64 -2.89 -4.38
CA VAL A 727 -0.10 -1.63 -4.52
C VAL A 727 0.82 -0.61 -5.17
N THR A 728 0.29 0.23 -6.06
CA THR A 728 1.02 1.35 -6.65
C THR A 728 0.22 2.63 -6.48
N LYS A 729 0.85 3.67 -5.94
CA LYS A 729 0.29 5.02 -5.89
C LYS A 729 0.99 5.91 -6.91
N ILE A 730 0.20 6.70 -7.63
CA ILE A 730 0.72 7.67 -8.61
C ILE A 730 0.08 9.04 -8.33
N PRO A 731 0.86 10.13 -8.23
CA PRO A 731 0.33 11.46 -7.99
C PRO A 731 -0.37 12.04 -9.23
N ARG A 732 -1.40 12.86 -8.99
CA ARG A 732 -2.13 13.62 -10.00
C ARG A 732 -1.66 15.08 -10.00
N PHE A 733 -1.18 15.58 -11.13
CA PHE A 733 -0.71 16.96 -11.31
C PHE A 733 -1.56 17.77 -12.29
N VAL A 734 -1.65 19.08 -12.17
CA VAL A 734 -2.42 19.94 -13.11
C VAL A 734 -1.61 21.13 -13.63
N PHE A 735 -0.35 20.89 -13.99
CA PHE A 735 0.55 21.94 -14.53
C PHE A 735 -0.02 22.65 -15.76
N GLU A 736 -0.91 22.01 -16.53
CA GLU A 736 -1.60 22.63 -17.66
C GLU A 736 -2.46 23.85 -17.26
N LYS A 737 -2.85 23.96 -15.98
CA LYS A 737 -3.54 25.14 -15.44
C LYS A 737 -2.59 26.26 -14.99
N PHE A 738 -1.30 25.98 -14.87
CA PHE A 738 -0.28 26.92 -14.38
C PHE A 738 0.88 27.06 -15.39
N PRO A 739 0.65 27.66 -16.58
CA PRO A 739 1.64 27.68 -17.66
C PRO A 739 2.94 28.45 -17.32
N ALA A 740 2.90 29.33 -16.31
CA ALA A 740 4.08 30.03 -15.80
C ALA A 740 4.93 29.18 -14.85
N THR A 741 4.41 28.05 -14.37
CA THR A 741 5.07 27.13 -13.45
C THR A 741 5.65 25.96 -14.22
N PRO A 742 6.99 25.78 -14.25
CA PRO A 742 7.59 24.61 -14.87
C PRO A 742 7.11 23.31 -14.23
N ALA A 743 6.83 22.30 -15.05
CA ALA A 743 6.45 20.95 -14.62
C ALA A 743 7.67 20.15 -14.12
N LEU A 744 8.32 20.67 -13.09
CA LEU A 744 9.49 20.08 -12.44
C LEU A 744 9.12 19.66 -11.02
N LEU A 745 9.58 18.49 -10.61
CA LEU A 745 9.39 17.96 -9.26
C LEU A 745 10.58 18.33 -8.37
N SER A 746 10.36 18.29 -7.06
CA SER A 746 11.36 18.65 -6.04
C SER A 746 10.94 18.07 -4.69
N THR A 747 11.64 18.44 -3.62
CA THR A 747 11.25 18.13 -2.24
C THR A 747 10.03 18.92 -1.73
N SER A 748 9.48 19.84 -2.52
CA SER A 748 8.18 20.47 -2.24
C SER A 748 7.10 19.87 -3.13
N MET A 749 6.00 19.45 -2.50
CA MET A 749 4.85 18.83 -3.16
C MET A 749 4.12 19.81 -4.10
N LYS A 750 3.67 19.31 -5.25
CA LYS A 750 2.92 20.04 -6.29
C LYS A 750 1.73 19.25 -6.84
N SER A 751 1.58 17.98 -6.47
CA SER A 751 0.41 17.17 -6.78
C SER A 751 -0.85 17.69 -6.07
N VAL A 752 -2.00 17.49 -6.72
CA VAL A 752 -3.32 17.96 -6.26
C VAL A 752 -4.24 16.80 -5.82
N GLY A 753 -3.73 15.58 -5.88
CA GLY A 753 -4.42 14.34 -5.52
C GLY A 753 -3.59 13.14 -5.94
N GLU A 754 -4.14 11.95 -5.79
CA GLU A 754 -3.45 10.69 -6.10
C GLU A 754 -4.43 9.59 -6.50
N ILE A 755 -3.89 8.57 -7.16
CA ILE A 755 -4.57 7.29 -7.37
C ILE A 755 -3.86 6.21 -6.60
N MET A 756 -4.59 5.12 -6.33
CA MET A 756 -4.02 3.86 -5.90
C MET A 756 -4.54 2.75 -6.83
N SER A 757 -3.68 1.78 -7.14
CA SER A 757 -4.04 0.58 -7.87
C SER A 757 -3.48 -0.65 -7.18
N ILE A 758 -4.16 -1.78 -7.33
CA ILE A 758 -3.76 -3.06 -6.75
C ILE A 758 -3.62 -4.09 -7.88
N GLY A 759 -2.51 -4.83 -7.91
CA GLY A 759 -2.28 -5.93 -8.85
C GLY A 759 -1.51 -7.07 -8.18
N ARG A 760 -1.62 -8.28 -8.71
CA ARG A 760 -0.92 -9.45 -8.13
C ARG A 760 0.56 -9.50 -8.49
N ASN A 761 1.05 -8.51 -9.22
CA ASN A 761 2.45 -8.21 -9.46
C ASN A 761 2.60 -6.70 -9.77
N PHE A 762 3.85 -6.26 -9.92
CA PHE A 762 4.19 -4.84 -10.11
C PHE A 762 3.68 -4.30 -11.45
N ALA A 763 3.86 -5.07 -12.53
CA ALA A 763 3.46 -4.66 -13.87
C ALA A 763 1.94 -4.39 -13.97
N GLU A 764 1.13 -5.31 -13.42
CA GLU A 764 -0.32 -5.17 -13.36
C GLU A 764 -0.73 -3.93 -12.56
N SER A 765 -0.16 -3.78 -11.36
CA SER A 765 -0.44 -2.65 -10.47
C SER A 765 -0.07 -1.31 -11.12
N LEU A 766 1.13 -1.20 -11.71
CA LEU A 766 1.60 0.03 -12.35
C LEU A 766 0.72 0.44 -13.53
N GLN A 767 0.39 -0.47 -14.45
CA GLN A 767 -0.42 -0.13 -15.63
C GLN A 767 -1.88 0.18 -15.26
N LYS A 768 -2.42 -0.45 -14.20
CA LYS A 768 -3.70 -0.03 -13.60
C LYS A 768 -3.63 1.39 -13.05
N GLY A 769 -2.53 1.73 -12.39
CA GLY A 769 -2.32 3.06 -11.84
C GLY A 769 -2.27 4.13 -12.93
N LEU A 770 -1.50 3.89 -13.99
CA LEU A 770 -1.35 4.85 -15.11
C LEU A 770 -2.69 5.17 -15.76
N ARG A 771 -3.53 4.16 -16.04
CA ARG A 771 -4.87 4.40 -16.63
C ARG A 771 -5.90 4.97 -15.66
N SER A 772 -5.64 4.93 -14.35
CA SER A 772 -6.52 5.52 -13.33
C SER A 772 -6.32 7.02 -13.17
N LEU A 773 -5.25 7.60 -13.73
CA LEU A 773 -4.90 9.02 -13.53
C LEU A 773 -5.87 10.03 -14.14
N GLU A 774 -6.83 9.60 -14.96
CA GLU A 774 -7.77 10.49 -15.66
C GLU A 774 -7.08 11.55 -16.54
N THR A 775 -5.90 11.20 -17.06
CA THR A 775 -5.10 12.02 -17.99
C THR A 775 -5.18 11.54 -19.44
N GLY A 776 -5.91 10.46 -19.69
CA GLY A 776 -6.03 9.81 -21.01
C GLY A 776 -5.00 8.71 -21.26
N LEU A 777 -4.13 8.40 -20.30
CA LEU A 777 -3.18 7.29 -20.39
C LEU A 777 -3.89 5.94 -20.42
N GLU A 778 -3.33 5.02 -21.20
CA GLU A 778 -3.83 3.66 -21.42
C GLU A 778 -2.91 2.60 -20.80
N GLY A 779 -1.68 3.01 -20.43
CA GLY A 779 -0.64 2.20 -19.82
C GLY A 779 0.69 2.95 -19.91
N LEU A 780 1.74 2.28 -20.39
CA LEU A 780 3.00 2.93 -20.75
C LEU A 780 2.86 3.63 -22.11
N ASP A 781 2.14 4.73 -22.20
CA ASP A 781 1.93 5.44 -23.47
C ASP A 781 3.23 5.97 -24.09
N ASP A 782 3.18 6.25 -25.40
CA ASP A 782 4.31 6.80 -26.15
C ASP A 782 4.44 8.31 -25.91
N LEU A 783 5.67 8.80 -25.71
CA LEU A 783 5.97 10.22 -25.61
C LEU A 783 6.72 10.72 -26.85
N PRO A 784 6.54 11.99 -27.25
CA PRO A 784 7.41 12.60 -28.24
C PRO A 784 8.87 12.60 -27.75
N ALA A 785 9.81 12.49 -28.68
CA ALA A 785 11.23 12.59 -28.34
C ALA A 785 11.52 13.98 -27.73
N PRO A 786 12.36 14.07 -26.68
CA PRO A 786 12.78 15.36 -26.14
C PRO A 786 13.67 16.09 -27.15
N LYS A 787 13.42 17.38 -27.37
CA LYS A 787 14.18 18.25 -28.28
C LYS A 787 14.36 17.59 -29.67
N ASP A 788 15.59 17.33 -30.10
CA ASP A 788 15.91 16.73 -31.41
C ASP A 788 15.96 15.19 -31.36
N GLY A 789 15.74 14.59 -30.18
CA GLY A 789 15.73 13.15 -29.97
C GLY A 789 17.12 12.52 -29.98
N THR A 790 18.17 13.29 -29.71
CA THR A 790 19.53 12.77 -29.56
C THR A 790 19.68 12.00 -28.25
N LEU A 791 20.74 11.20 -28.13
CA LEU A 791 21.05 10.50 -26.87
C LEU A 791 21.19 11.50 -25.72
N GLU A 792 21.92 12.59 -25.95
CA GLU A 792 22.13 13.66 -24.98
C GLU A 792 20.81 14.30 -24.52
N ASP A 793 19.87 14.55 -25.44
CA ASP A 793 18.56 15.11 -25.11
C ASP A 793 17.76 14.20 -24.18
N TYR A 794 17.77 12.89 -24.43
CA TYR A 794 17.12 11.91 -23.55
C TYR A 794 17.80 11.85 -22.18
N LEU A 795 19.13 11.82 -22.11
CA LEU A 795 19.85 11.75 -20.84
C LEU A 795 19.64 13.00 -19.99
N GLU A 796 19.64 14.19 -20.59
CA GLU A 796 19.31 15.46 -19.90
C GLU A 796 17.88 15.44 -19.35
N ALA A 797 16.91 15.01 -20.18
CA ALA A 797 15.52 14.93 -19.77
C ALA A 797 15.28 13.87 -18.68
N LEU A 798 16.00 12.75 -18.72
CA LEU A 798 15.96 11.69 -17.71
C LEU A 798 16.65 12.09 -16.40
N ALA A 799 17.67 12.94 -16.43
CA ALA A 799 18.30 13.48 -15.22
C ALA A 799 17.41 14.49 -14.48
N THR A 800 16.44 15.07 -15.17
CA THR A 800 15.52 16.08 -14.62
C THR A 800 14.35 15.42 -13.90
N GLN A 801 14.06 15.86 -12.67
CA GLN A 801 12.89 15.41 -11.90
C GLN A 801 11.60 16.02 -12.47
N ARG A 802 10.72 15.18 -13.04
CA ARG A 802 9.53 15.61 -13.78
C ARG A 802 8.38 14.58 -13.70
N PRO A 803 7.10 14.99 -13.83
CA PRO A 803 5.95 14.10 -13.66
C PRO A 803 5.88 12.91 -14.64
N ASP A 804 6.36 13.08 -15.86
CA ASP A 804 6.30 12.12 -16.96
C ASP A 804 7.58 11.26 -17.08
N ARG A 805 8.46 11.29 -16.06
CA ARG A 805 9.78 10.63 -16.10
C ARG A 805 9.70 9.12 -16.30
N LEU A 806 8.71 8.44 -15.70
CA LEU A 806 8.49 7.01 -15.91
C LEU A 806 8.13 6.66 -17.36
N LEU A 807 7.26 7.46 -18.00
CA LEU A 807 6.91 7.30 -19.41
C LEU A 807 8.10 7.65 -20.31
N LEU A 808 8.91 8.64 -19.93
CA LEU A 808 10.14 8.99 -20.64
C LEU A 808 11.18 7.87 -20.59
N ILE A 809 11.29 7.14 -19.47
CA ILE A 809 12.12 5.93 -19.36
C ILE A 809 11.64 4.88 -20.37
N ALA A 810 10.34 4.61 -20.43
CA ALA A 810 9.78 3.67 -21.42
C ALA A 810 10.08 4.13 -22.86
N GLN A 811 9.95 5.44 -23.13
CA GLN A 811 10.27 6.03 -24.43
C GLN A 811 11.76 5.93 -24.78
N ALA A 812 12.66 6.09 -23.81
CA ALA A 812 14.10 5.93 -23.99
C ALA A 812 14.46 4.48 -24.37
N PHE A 813 13.83 3.48 -23.73
CA PHE A 813 13.98 2.08 -24.14
C PHE A 813 13.48 1.84 -25.57
N ARG A 814 12.34 2.41 -25.97
CA ARG A 814 11.84 2.35 -27.36
C ARG A 814 12.80 2.98 -28.36
N ALA A 815 13.50 4.06 -27.96
CA ALA A 815 14.53 4.72 -28.75
C ALA A 815 15.85 3.94 -28.83
N GLY A 816 15.98 2.80 -28.12
CA GLY A 816 17.16 1.95 -28.15
C GLY A 816 18.30 2.41 -27.24
N ILE A 817 18.03 3.30 -26.28
CA ILE A 817 19.01 3.71 -25.27
C ILE A 817 19.27 2.56 -24.31
N SER A 818 20.53 2.37 -23.91
CA SER A 818 20.91 1.23 -23.07
C SER A 818 20.39 1.38 -21.64
N PHE A 819 20.19 0.24 -20.98
CA PHE A 819 19.76 0.17 -19.58
C PHE A 819 20.71 0.94 -18.66
N GLU A 820 22.02 0.80 -18.87
CA GLU A 820 23.07 1.43 -18.05
C GLU A 820 23.07 2.95 -18.22
N GLN A 821 22.82 3.44 -19.44
CA GLN A 821 22.72 4.87 -19.73
C GLN A 821 21.50 5.48 -19.04
N ILE A 822 20.35 4.80 -19.12
CA ILE A 822 19.11 5.23 -18.46
C ILE A 822 19.30 5.21 -16.93
N LEU A 823 19.82 4.11 -16.37
CA LEU A 823 20.08 3.97 -14.93
C LEU A 823 20.99 5.09 -14.41
N CYS A 824 22.08 5.38 -15.11
CA CYS A 824 23.01 6.44 -14.74
C CYS A 824 22.32 7.83 -14.71
N ALA A 825 21.44 8.10 -15.68
CA ALA A 825 20.75 9.39 -15.77
C ALA A 825 19.61 9.52 -14.76
N CYS A 826 18.77 8.49 -14.60
CA CYS A 826 17.54 8.61 -13.79
C CYS A 826 17.70 8.21 -12.31
N GLN A 827 18.68 7.35 -12.01
CA GLN A 827 18.94 6.81 -10.66
C GLN A 827 17.76 6.03 -10.03
N TYR A 828 16.77 5.62 -10.83
CA TYR A 828 15.75 4.67 -10.38
C TYR A 828 16.40 3.34 -9.98
N ASP A 829 15.77 2.61 -9.06
CA ASP A 829 16.26 1.27 -8.73
C ASP A 829 16.29 0.37 -9.99
N PRO A 830 17.39 -0.36 -10.24
CA PRO A 830 17.54 -1.24 -11.39
C PRO A 830 16.37 -2.22 -11.60
N TRP A 831 15.74 -2.69 -10.52
CA TRP A 831 14.63 -3.63 -10.60
C TRP A 831 13.42 -3.00 -11.32
N PHE A 832 13.02 -1.78 -10.95
CA PHE A 832 11.90 -1.09 -11.60
C PHE A 832 12.21 -0.79 -13.07
N LEU A 833 13.43 -0.36 -13.38
CA LEU A 833 13.85 -0.12 -14.76
C LEU A 833 13.74 -1.38 -15.61
N GLN A 834 14.10 -2.54 -15.04
CA GLN A 834 13.98 -3.80 -15.74
C GLN A 834 12.51 -4.16 -16.00
N GLN A 835 11.62 -3.98 -15.01
CA GLN A 835 10.19 -4.22 -15.21
C GLN A 835 9.61 -3.35 -16.34
N ILE A 836 10.02 -2.08 -16.41
CA ILE A 836 9.61 -1.17 -17.49
C ILE A 836 10.18 -1.66 -18.85
N GLN A 837 11.44 -2.06 -18.89
CA GLN A 837 12.07 -2.59 -20.10
C GLN A 837 11.35 -3.86 -20.61
N GLU A 838 10.95 -4.75 -19.70
CA GLU A 838 10.21 -5.97 -20.04
C GLU A 838 8.83 -5.67 -20.62
N LEU A 839 8.13 -4.69 -20.07
CA LEU A 839 6.85 -4.21 -20.61
C LEU A 839 7.02 -3.63 -22.02
N VAL A 840 8.01 -2.75 -22.23
CA VAL A 840 8.32 -2.20 -23.56
C VAL A 840 8.68 -3.31 -24.56
N ALA A 841 9.48 -4.28 -24.15
CA ALA A 841 9.82 -5.43 -24.99
C ALA A 841 8.58 -6.30 -25.31
N LYS A 842 7.58 -6.33 -24.43
CA LYS A 842 6.30 -7.01 -24.67
C LYS A 842 5.44 -6.23 -25.68
N GLU A 843 5.39 -4.91 -25.59
CA GLU A 843 4.72 -4.06 -26.58
C GLU A 843 5.25 -4.29 -27.99
N GLU A 844 6.57 -4.33 -28.17
CA GLU A 844 7.19 -4.59 -29.47
C GLU A 844 6.82 -5.97 -30.03
N LYS A 845 6.70 -6.99 -29.17
CA LYS A 845 6.21 -8.31 -29.59
C LYS A 845 4.75 -8.26 -30.03
N ILE A 846 3.91 -7.48 -29.36
CA ILE A 846 2.48 -7.32 -29.69
C ILE A 846 2.32 -6.57 -31.01
N LYS A 847 3.04 -5.45 -31.20
CA LYS A 847 3.06 -4.71 -32.47
C LYS A 847 3.43 -5.62 -33.66
N LYS A 848 4.39 -6.52 -33.45
CA LYS A 848 4.87 -7.45 -34.48
C LYS A 848 3.93 -8.63 -34.75
N ASN A 849 3.39 -9.24 -33.70
CA ASN A 849 2.69 -10.53 -33.80
C ASN A 849 1.16 -10.41 -33.70
N GLY A 850 0.63 -9.25 -33.33
CA GLY A 850 -0.79 -9.03 -33.07
C GLY A 850 -1.25 -9.57 -31.70
N LEU A 851 -2.57 -9.66 -31.53
CA LEU A 851 -3.20 -10.17 -30.31
C LEU A 851 -2.96 -11.66 -30.11
N PRO A 852 -2.91 -12.15 -28.85
CA PRO A 852 -2.80 -13.57 -28.55
C PRO A 852 -3.98 -14.38 -29.12
N GLN A 853 -3.77 -15.68 -29.31
CA GLN A 853 -4.77 -16.60 -29.88
C GLN A 853 -5.34 -17.59 -28.85
N THR A 854 -4.64 -17.80 -27.73
CA THR A 854 -5.03 -18.76 -26.68
C THR A 854 -5.40 -18.05 -25.40
N ALA A 855 -6.33 -18.62 -24.62
CA ALA A 855 -6.71 -18.06 -23.31
C ALA A 855 -5.52 -17.96 -22.34
N ALA A 856 -4.57 -18.89 -22.43
CA ALA A 856 -3.35 -18.89 -21.60
C ALA A 856 -2.47 -17.66 -21.89
N ASP A 857 -2.20 -17.40 -23.18
CA ASP A 857 -1.38 -16.27 -23.61
C ASP A 857 -2.07 -14.93 -23.33
N TRP A 858 -3.40 -14.88 -23.50
CA TRP A 858 -4.21 -13.73 -23.11
C TRP A 858 -4.13 -13.45 -21.61
N ARG A 859 -4.32 -14.45 -20.75
CA ARG A 859 -4.20 -14.26 -19.29
C ARG A 859 -2.82 -13.78 -18.89
N HIS A 860 -1.76 -14.38 -19.45
CA HIS A 860 -0.40 -13.92 -19.18
C HIS A 860 -0.15 -12.49 -19.68
N LEU A 861 -0.72 -12.10 -20.83
CA LEU A 861 -0.60 -10.73 -21.31
C LEU A 861 -1.34 -9.75 -20.41
N LYS A 862 -2.58 -10.06 -20.03
CA LYS A 862 -3.41 -9.21 -19.18
C LYS A 862 -2.91 -9.17 -17.73
N SER A 863 -2.25 -10.22 -17.24
CA SER A 863 -1.58 -10.24 -15.92
C SER A 863 -0.36 -9.34 -15.85
N LEU A 864 0.06 -8.73 -16.96
CA LEU A 864 1.06 -7.64 -16.98
C LEU A 864 0.40 -6.26 -16.95
N GLY A 865 -0.93 -6.18 -16.86
CA GLY A 865 -1.70 -4.95 -16.73
C GLY A 865 -2.08 -4.23 -18.03
N PHE A 866 -1.78 -4.81 -19.19
CA PHE A 866 -2.14 -4.21 -20.48
C PHE A 866 -3.66 -4.02 -20.60
N SER A 867 -4.11 -2.77 -20.75
CA SER A 867 -5.52 -2.47 -21.05
C SER A 867 -5.88 -2.89 -22.48
N ASP A 868 -7.15 -3.21 -22.71
CA ASP A 868 -7.68 -3.49 -24.04
C ASP A 868 -7.45 -2.30 -24.97
N LYS A 869 -7.50 -1.07 -24.43
CA LYS A 869 -7.23 0.17 -25.16
C LYS A 869 -5.77 0.30 -25.60
N ARG A 870 -4.80 0.05 -24.72
CA ARG A 870 -3.38 0.06 -25.09
C ARG A 870 -3.07 -1.01 -26.14
N LEU A 871 -3.65 -2.21 -26.00
CA LEU A 871 -3.52 -3.28 -27.00
C LEU A 871 -4.12 -2.87 -28.36
N ALA A 872 -5.25 -2.16 -28.34
CA ALA A 872 -5.88 -1.64 -29.55
C ALA A 872 -4.96 -0.64 -30.27
N THR A 873 -4.39 0.30 -29.52
CA THR A 873 -3.39 1.27 -30.02
C THR A 873 -2.16 0.56 -30.62
N LEU A 874 -1.62 -0.45 -29.94
CA LEU A 874 -0.44 -1.20 -30.40
C LEU A 874 -0.70 -2.03 -31.66
N CYS A 875 -1.93 -2.53 -31.84
CA CYS A 875 -2.31 -3.39 -32.96
C CYS A 875 -3.02 -2.64 -34.11
N GLY A 876 -3.34 -1.35 -33.94
CA GLY A 876 -4.16 -0.59 -34.91
C GLY A 876 -5.61 -1.09 -34.98
N LEU A 877 -6.17 -1.52 -33.86
CA LEU A 877 -7.55 -1.99 -33.70
C LEU A 877 -8.37 -0.98 -32.87
N THR A 878 -9.66 -1.23 -32.73
CA THR A 878 -10.52 -0.56 -31.75
C THR A 878 -10.54 -1.32 -30.42
N GLU A 879 -10.77 -0.62 -29.31
CA GLU A 879 -10.87 -1.25 -27.97
C GLU A 879 -11.94 -2.37 -27.93
N LYS A 880 -13.08 -2.14 -28.61
CA LYS A 880 -14.17 -3.12 -28.73
C LYS A 880 -13.75 -4.40 -29.45
N GLU A 881 -12.92 -4.31 -30.48
CA GLU A 881 -12.39 -5.49 -31.19
C GLU A 881 -11.44 -6.30 -30.29
N VAL A 882 -10.57 -5.64 -29.55
CA VAL A 882 -9.67 -6.30 -28.59
C VAL A 882 -10.48 -7.00 -27.48
N ARG A 883 -11.46 -6.30 -26.90
CA ARG A 883 -12.35 -6.85 -25.88
C ARG A 883 -13.13 -8.06 -26.40
N THR A 884 -13.64 -7.98 -27.63
CA THR A 884 -14.34 -9.09 -28.29
C THR A 884 -13.41 -10.29 -28.46
N ALA A 885 -12.19 -10.09 -28.98
CA ALA A 885 -11.21 -11.16 -29.14
C ALA A 885 -10.84 -11.83 -27.80
N ARG A 886 -10.75 -11.04 -26.73
CA ARG A 886 -10.53 -11.55 -25.37
C ARG A 886 -11.74 -12.34 -24.83
N TYR A 887 -12.96 -11.90 -25.12
CA TYR A 887 -14.21 -12.58 -24.71
C TYR A 887 -14.45 -13.88 -25.47
N ASP A 888 -14.10 -13.93 -26.75
CA ASP A 888 -14.23 -15.12 -27.60
C ASP A 888 -13.43 -16.31 -27.06
N VAL A 889 -12.34 -16.04 -26.33
CA VAL A 889 -11.53 -17.06 -25.63
C VAL A 889 -11.84 -17.16 -24.13
N ASN A 890 -12.91 -16.53 -23.67
CA ASN A 890 -13.40 -16.54 -22.28
C ASN A 890 -12.34 -16.09 -21.26
N VAL A 891 -11.61 -15.01 -21.57
CA VAL A 891 -10.64 -14.41 -20.64
C VAL A 891 -11.22 -13.17 -19.97
N HIS A 892 -11.43 -13.28 -18.66
CA HIS A 892 -11.93 -12.22 -17.80
C HIS A 892 -11.02 -12.06 -16.58
N PRO A 893 -11.00 -10.89 -15.92
CA PRO A 893 -10.32 -10.76 -14.63
C PRO A 893 -11.04 -11.58 -13.56
N PHE A 894 -10.28 -11.99 -12.55
CA PHE A 894 -10.77 -12.52 -11.29
C PHE A 894 -10.70 -11.41 -10.25
N TYR A 895 -11.58 -11.45 -9.25
CA TYR A 895 -11.56 -10.48 -8.16
C TYR A 895 -11.08 -11.15 -6.88
N GLN A 896 -10.09 -10.54 -6.24
CA GLN A 896 -9.49 -10.97 -4.98
C GLN A 896 -9.86 -10.02 -3.86
N SER A 897 -9.93 -10.55 -2.64
CA SER A 897 -10.17 -9.73 -1.45
C SER A 897 -8.87 -9.15 -0.89
N VAL A 898 -8.91 -7.91 -0.44
CA VAL A 898 -7.96 -7.37 0.53
C VAL A 898 -8.31 -7.96 1.90
N ASP A 899 -7.40 -8.73 2.48
CA ASP A 899 -7.67 -9.53 3.70
C ASP A 899 -6.71 -9.27 4.88
N THR A 900 -5.76 -8.35 4.74
CA THR A 900 -4.68 -8.02 5.71
C THR A 900 -3.67 -9.14 6.01
N CYS A 901 -3.88 -10.38 5.56
CA CYS A 901 -3.18 -11.56 6.09
C CYS A 901 -2.76 -12.58 5.01
N ALA A 902 -2.66 -12.16 3.74
CA ALA A 902 -2.28 -13.02 2.62
C ALA A 902 -3.08 -14.34 2.57
N ASN A 903 -4.38 -14.26 2.88
CA ASN A 903 -5.33 -15.37 2.96
C ASN A 903 -5.02 -16.44 4.03
N GLU A 904 -4.22 -16.12 5.04
CA GLU A 904 -4.05 -16.98 6.22
C GLU A 904 -5.38 -17.17 6.95
N PHE A 905 -6.16 -16.09 7.11
CA PHE A 905 -7.51 -16.05 7.65
C PHE A 905 -8.53 -15.60 6.61
N ASP A 906 -9.80 -15.93 6.82
CA ASP A 906 -10.89 -15.54 5.92
C ASP A 906 -11.23 -14.07 6.13
N ALA A 907 -11.30 -13.29 5.05
CA ALA A 907 -11.89 -11.96 5.08
C ALA A 907 -13.42 -12.05 5.23
N ARG A 908 -13.98 -11.20 6.10
CA ARG A 908 -15.43 -10.99 6.26
C ARG A 908 -15.92 -9.76 5.52
N THR A 909 -15.02 -8.84 5.17
CA THR A 909 -15.33 -7.61 4.44
C THR A 909 -15.25 -7.80 2.93
N SER A 910 -16.14 -7.13 2.22
CA SER A 910 -16.26 -7.19 0.76
C SER A 910 -15.41 -6.11 0.07
N TYR A 911 -14.10 -6.11 0.33
CA TYR A 911 -13.12 -5.19 -0.26
C TYR A 911 -12.30 -5.90 -1.34
N PHE A 912 -12.52 -5.53 -2.60
CA PHE A 912 -12.00 -6.25 -3.76
C PHE A 912 -11.12 -5.43 -4.70
N TYR A 913 -10.27 -6.15 -5.43
CA TYR A 913 -9.54 -5.68 -6.60
C TYR A 913 -9.50 -6.77 -7.68
N SER A 914 -9.36 -6.37 -8.94
CA SER A 914 -9.24 -7.25 -10.09
C SER A 914 -7.80 -7.69 -10.33
N SER A 915 -7.62 -8.93 -10.78
CA SER A 915 -6.36 -9.45 -11.30
C SER A 915 -6.60 -10.57 -12.31
N TYR A 916 -5.75 -10.66 -13.32
CA TYR A 916 -5.76 -11.76 -14.27
C TYR A 916 -4.96 -12.95 -13.72
N GLU A 917 -5.69 -13.92 -13.17
CA GLU A 917 -5.13 -15.15 -12.58
C GLU A 917 -5.20 -16.36 -13.53
N GLY A 918 -4.35 -17.35 -13.23
CA GLY A 918 -4.30 -18.63 -13.92
C GLY A 918 -3.29 -18.68 -15.08
N ASN A 919 -3.08 -19.88 -15.61
CA ASN A 919 -2.01 -20.18 -16.58
C ASN A 919 -2.49 -20.95 -17.81
N GLY A 920 -3.81 -21.02 -18.02
CA GLY A 920 -4.43 -21.76 -19.12
C GLY A 920 -4.66 -23.25 -18.86
N ALA A 921 -4.07 -23.83 -17.81
CA ALA A 921 -4.33 -25.20 -17.37
C ALA A 921 -5.55 -25.33 -16.45
N SER A 922 -5.79 -24.28 -15.67
CA SER A 922 -6.99 -24.10 -14.86
C SER A 922 -7.32 -22.61 -14.80
N ASP A 923 -8.59 -22.29 -14.62
CA ASP A 923 -9.02 -20.94 -14.32
C ASP A 923 -8.42 -20.48 -12.96
N GLY A 924 -8.21 -19.17 -12.82
CA GLY A 924 -7.80 -18.55 -11.57
C GLY A 924 -8.85 -18.71 -10.48
N TYR A 925 -8.46 -18.46 -9.24
CA TYR A 925 -9.41 -18.37 -8.12
C TYR A 925 -10.01 -16.97 -8.07
N SER A 926 -11.30 -16.84 -7.75
CA SER A 926 -11.88 -15.55 -7.35
C SER A 926 -12.44 -15.65 -5.95
N SER A 927 -12.11 -14.66 -5.13
CA SER A 927 -12.64 -14.51 -3.78
C SER A 927 -14.15 -14.18 -3.79
N LEU A 928 -14.67 -13.61 -4.89
CA LEU A 928 -16.10 -13.28 -5.04
C LEU A 928 -17.03 -14.48 -5.05
N ILE A 929 -16.59 -15.62 -5.60
CA ILE A 929 -17.43 -16.83 -5.73
C ILE A 929 -17.99 -17.26 -4.36
N ARG A 930 -17.23 -17.04 -3.29
CA ARG A 930 -17.66 -17.33 -1.92
C ARG A 930 -18.72 -16.38 -1.37
N GLU A 931 -18.78 -15.14 -1.84
CA GLU A 931 -19.85 -14.20 -1.48
C GLU A 931 -21.14 -14.54 -2.23
N GLU A 932 -21.04 -14.95 -3.50
CA GLU A 932 -22.20 -15.34 -4.32
C GLU A 932 -22.97 -16.50 -3.68
N GLU A 933 -22.27 -17.49 -3.13
CA GLU A 933 -22.88 -18.66 -2.47
C GLU A 933 -23.66 -18.33 -1.17
N LYS A 934 -23.49 -17.13 -0.61
CA LYS A 934 -24.11 -16.73 0.66
C LYS A 934 -25.37 -15.86 0.52
N ARG A 935 -25.75 -15.41 -0.68
CA ARG A 935 -26.79 -14.36 -0.85
C ARG A 935 -28.06 -14.87 -1.54
N ASP A 936 -29.21 -14.37 -1.07
CA ASP A 936 -30.54 -14.65 -1.63
C ASP A 936 -30.73 -13.91 -2.98
N GLU A 937 -31.29 -14.60 -3.97
CA GLU A 937 -31.58 -14.12 -5.34
C GLU A 937 -32.47 -12.85 -5.38
N ASN A 938 -33.09 -12.49 -4.25
CA ASN A 938 -33.99 -11.34 -4.11
C ASN A 938 -33.30 -9.98 -3.85
N HIS A 939 -31.99 -9.92 -3.63
CA HIS A 939 -31.31 -8.64 -3.35
C HIS A 939 -31.12 -7.80 -4.62
N LYS A 940 -31.57 -6.55 -4.55
CA LYS A 940 -31.46 -5.55 -5.62
C LYS A 940 -30.18 -4.74 -5.42
N LYS A 941 -29.34 -4.69 -6.44
CA LYS A 941 -28.01 -4.07 -6.38
C LYS A 941 -27.98 -2.77 -7.15
N ILE A 942 -27.28 -1.76 -6.62
CA ILE A 942 -26.99 -0.52 -7.33
C ILE A 942 -25.50 -0.24 -7.25
N ILE A 943 -24.89 0.02 -8.41
CA ILE A 943 -23.49 0.44 -8.51
C ILE A 943 -23.41 1.97 -8.48
N ILE A 944 -22.44 2.49 -7.73
CA ILE A 944 -22.11 3.90 -7.62
C ILE A 944 -20.68 4.05 -8.13
N LEU A 945 -20.49 4.87 -9.17
CA LEU A 945 -19.16 5.19 -9.69
C LEU A 945 -18.64 6.47 -9.04
N GLY A 946 -17.50 6.36 -8.36
CA GLY A 946 -16.79 7.48 -7.76
C GLY A 946 -16.15 8.41 -8.79
N GLY A 947 -15.34 9.35 -8.31
CA GLY A 947 -14.71 10.36 -9.17
C GLY A 947 -13.31 10.04 -9.68
N GLY A 948 -12.62 9.05 -9.11
CA GLY A 948 -11.19 8.87 -9.33
C GLY A 948 -10.37 9.95 -8.60
N PRO A 949 -9.14 10.24 -9.03
CA PRO A 949 -8.24 11.14 -8.31
C PRO A 949 -8.80 12.57 -8.21
N ASN A 950 -8.65 13.16 -7.03
CA ASN A 950 -8.90 14.59 -6.80
C ASN A 950 -8.04 15.45 -7.73
N ARG A 951 -8.62 16.57 -8.20
CA ARG A 951 -7.94 17.58 -9.03
C ARG A 951 -8.71 18.89 -9.05
N ILE A 952 -8.08 19.98 -9.47
CA ILE A 952 -8.75 21.30 -9.55
C ILE A 952 -10.01 21.23 -10.43
N GLY A 953 -11.17 21.51 -9.81
CA GLY A 953 -12.51 21.43 -10.40
C GLY A 953 -13.25 20.12 -10.14
N GLN A 954 -12.59 19.10 -9.56
CA GLN A 954 -13.19 17.84 -9.16
C GLN A 954 -12.53 17.36 -7.86
N GLY A 955 -13.07 17.82 -6.73
CA GLY A 955 -12.53 17.55 -5.39
C GLY A 955 -13.45 16.66 -4.55
N ILE A 956 -13.38 16.89 -3.24
CA ILE A 956 -14.05 16.09 -2.21
C ILE A 956 -15.58 16.19 -2.25
N GLU A 957 -16.12 17.21 -2.91
CA GLU A 957 -17.56 17.43 -3.04
C GLU A 957 -18.26 16.24 -3.74
N PHE A 958 -17.54 15.60 -4.67
CA PHE A 958 -18.04 14.42 -5.38
C PHE A 958 -17.94 13.16 -4.51
N ASP A 959 -16.94 13.07 -3.63
CA ASP A 959 -16.86 11.99 -2.64
C ASP A 959 -18.05 12.06 -1.68
N TYR A 960 -18.34 13.26 -1.17
CA TYR A 960 -19.52 13.55 -0.35
C TYR A 960 -20.81 13.05 -1.00
N CYS A 961 -21.03 13.39 -2.27
CA CYS A 961 -22.21 12.93 -3.02
C CYS A 961 -22.27 11.40 -3.14
N CYS A 962 -21.15 10.74 -3.42
CA CYS A 962 -21.08 9.28 -3.56
C CYS A 962 -21.38 8.56 -2.23
N VAL A 963 -20.86 9.07 -1.12
CA VAL A 963 -21.07 8.54 0.23
C VAL A 963 -22.55 8.66 0.63
N HIS A 964 -23.18 9.83 0.42
CA HIS A 964 -24.61 9.99 0.69
C HIS A 964 -25.49 9.11 -0.18
N ALA A 965 -25.13 8.88 -1.45
CA ALA A 965 -25.85 7.91 -2.28
C ALA A 965 -25.77 6.50 -1.70
N ALA A 966 -24.60 6.06 -1.25
CA ALA A 966 -24.45 4.75 -0.63
C ALA A 966 -25.32 4.62 0.62
N TYR A 967 -25.28 5.61 1.51
CA TYR A 967 -26.11 5.58 2.73
C TYR A 967 -27.61 5.60 2.43
N ALA A 968 -28.07 6.50 1.56
CA ALA A 968 -29.48 6.62 1.22
C ALA A 968 -30.03 5.36 0.52
N LEU A 969 -29.23 4.72 -0.34
CA LEU A 969 -29.63 3.49 -1.03
C LEU A 969 -29.64 2.29 -0.09
N ARG A 970 -28.68 2.21 0.84
CA ARG A 970 -28.64 1.19 1.89
C ARG A 970 -29.89 1.31 2.78
N ASP A 971 -30.25 2.52 3.20
CA ASP A 971 -31.47 2.79 3.98
C ASP A 971 -32.76 2.43 3.20
N ALA A 972 -32.73 2.58 1.88
CA ALA A 972 -33.80 2.14 0.98
C ALA A 972 -33.82 0.62 0.73
N GLY A 973 -32.90 -0.14 1.31
CA GLY A 973 -32.84 -1.60 1.25
C GLY A 973 -32.14 -2.15 -0.01
N TYR A 974 -31.33 -1.34 -0.69
CA TYR A 974 -30.48 -1.80 -1.79
C TYR A 974 -29.12 -2.27 -1.28
N GLU A 975 -28.57 -3.27 -1.96
CA GLU A 975 -27.15 -3.61 -1.83
C GLU A 975 -26.35 -2.60 -2.67
N THR A 976 -25.45 -1.90 -2.00
CA THR A 976 -24.67 -0.80 -2.57
C THR A 976 -23.26 -1.26 -2.94
N ILE A 977 -22.85 -0.92 -4.16
CA ILE A 977 -21.55 -1.33 -4.70
C ILE A 977 -20.80 -0.07 -5.12
N MET A 978 -19.68 0.21 -4.46
CA MET A 978 -18.83 1.35 -4.79
C MET A 978 -17.68 0.92 -5.71
N VAL A 979 -17.42 1.72 -6.74
CA VAL A 979 -16.22 1.58 -7.60
C VAL A 979 -15.49 2.91 -7.62
N ASN A 980 -14.24 2.94 -7.14
CA ASN A 980 -13.40 4.13 -7.13
C ASN A 980 -11.91 3.75 -6.97
N CYS A 981 -10.98 4.67 -7.26
CA CYS A 981 -9.53 4.42 -7.19
C CYS A 981 -8.74 5.49 -6.39
N ASN A 982 -9.44 6.38 -5.69
CA ASN A 982 -8.82 7.45 -4.90
C ASN A 982 -8.65 7.03 -3.43
N PRO A 983 -7.41 6.85 -2.93
CA PRO A 983 -7.18 6.36 -1.57
C PRO A 983 -7.52 7.38 -0.48
N GLU A 984 -7.67 8.66 -0.82
CA GLU A 984 -7.94 9.76 0.12
C GLU A 984 -9.41 9.85 0.56
N THR A 985 -10.28 9.01 0.01
CA THR A 985 -11.74 9.20 0.06
C THR A 985 -12.47 8.33 1.10
N VAL A 986 -13.59 8.85 1.61
CA VAL A 986 -14.51 8.09 2.47
C VAL A 986 -15.35 7.11 1.64
N SER A 987 -15.61 7.38 0.35
CA SER A 987 -16.27 6.39 -0.52
C SER A 987 -15.48 5.09 -0.67
N THR A 988 -14.15 5.14 -0.62
CA THR A 988 -13.28 3.95 -0.66
C THR A 988 -13.03 3.35 0.72
N ASP A 989 -13.81 3.71 1.73
CA ASP A 989 -13.90 2.96 2.97
C ASP A 989 -14.82 1.74 2.78
N TYR A 990 -14.33 0.56 3.17
CA TYR A 990 -15.08 -0.68 3.00
C TYR A 990 -16.37 -0.72 3.83
N ASP A 991 -16.49 0.13 4.85
CA ASP A 991 -17.73 0.27 5.64
C ASP A 991 -18.81 1.11 4.93
N THR A 992 -18.43 1.93 3.95
CA THR A 992 -19.34 2.88 3.30
C THR A 992 -20.36 2.18 2.40
N SER A 993 -19.95 1.12 1.71
CA SER A 993 -20.77 0.34 0.78
C SER A 993 -20.79 -1.14 1.15
N ASP A 994 -21.81 -1.89 0.71
CA ASP A 994 -21.85 -3.34 0.96
C ASP A 994 -20.73 -4.09 0.22
N ARG A 995 -20.25 -3.55 -0.91
CA ARG A 995 -19.07 -4.04 -1.63
C ARG A 995 -18.26 -2.87 -2.19
N LEU A 996 -16.96 -2.91 -1.98
CA LEU A 996 -16.01 -1.95 -2.52
C LEU A 996 -15.11 -2.62 -3.57
N TYR A 997 -15.09 -2.05 -4.77
CA TYR A 997 -14.10 -2.35 -5.81
C TYR A 997 -13.13 -1.19 -5.92
N PHE A 998 -11.87 -1.42 -5.53
CA PHE A 998 -10.82 -0.42 -5.65
C PHE A 998 -10.14 -0.55 -7.02
N GLU A 999 -10.83 -0.04 -8.05
CA GLU A 999 -10.55 -0.31 -9.46
C GLU A 999 -10.54 0.96 -10.31
N PRO A 1000 -9.83 0.96 -11.46
CA PRO A 1000 -9.86 2.07 -12.40
C PRO A 1000 -11.28 2.34 -12.93
N LEU A 1001 -11.60 3.60 -13.19
CA LEU A 1001 -12.88 4.03 -13.76
C LEU A 1001 -12.84 4.08 -15.29
N THR A 1002 -12.39 2.99 -15.92
CA THR A 1002 -12.35 2.87 -17.38
C THR A 1002 -13.55 2.07 -17.91
N GLU A 1003 -13.81 2.17 -19.21
CA GLU A 1003 -14.84 1.35 -19.87
C GLU A 1003 -14.58 -0.15 -19.65
N GLU A 1004 -13.35 -0.62 -19.84
CA GLU A 1004 -12.99 -2.02 -19.65
C GLU A 1004 -13.26 -2.50 -18.22
N ASP A 1005 -12.71 -1.80 -17.24
CA ASP A 1005 -12.71 -2.25 -15.84
C ASP A 1005 -14.14 -2.21 -15.26
N VAL A 1006 -14.91 -1.15 -15.55
CA VAL A 1006 -16.30 -1.01 -15.07
C VAL A 1006 -17.24 -2.05 -15.71
N LEU A 1007 -17.09 -2.34 -17.01
CA LEU A 1007 -17.90 -3.38 -17.68
C LEU A 1007 -17.63 -4.78 -17.13
N GLU A 1008 -16.40 -5.09 -16.72
CA GLU A 1008 -16.10 -6.38 -16.08
C GLU A 1008 -16.75 -6.52 -14.70
N ILE A 1009 -16.77 -5.44 -13.90
CA ILE A 1009 -17.47 -5.43 -12.60
C ILE A 1009 -18.96 -5.65 -12.82
N LEU A 1010 -19.56 -4.91 -13.76
CA LEU A 1010 -20.98 -5.02 -14.12
C LEU A 1010 -21.34 -6.45 -14.54
N ARG A 1011 -20.50 -7.08 -15.38
CA ARG A 1011 -20.68 -8.46 -15.82
C ARG A 1011 -20.72 -9.44 -14.64
N VAL A 1012 -19.85 -9.27 -13.64
CA VAL A 1012 -19.83 -10.15 -12.45
C VAL A 1012 -21.02 -9.88 -11.54
N GLU A 1013 -21.38 -8.62 -11.33
CA GLU A 1013 -22.52 -8.26 -10.47
C GLU A 1013 -23.87 -8.67 -11.04
N GLN A 1014 -24.03 -8.62 -12.36
CA GLN A 1014 -25.21 -9.14 -13.06
C GLN A 1014 -25.35 -10.65 -12.96
N LYS A 1015 -24.24 -11.39 -12.82
CA LYS A 1015 -24.27 -12.85 -12.64
C LYS A 1015 -24.68 -13.26 -11.23
N SER A 1016 -24.36 -12.43 -10.25
CA SER A 1016 -24.54 -12.72 -8.82
C SER A 1016 -25.83 -12.16 -8.22
N GLY A 1017 -26.72 -11.55 -9.02
CA GLY A 1017 -28.02 -11.06 -8.54
C GLY A 1017 -28.68 -10.06 -9.48
N THR A 1018 -29.73 -9.38 -8.98
CA THR A 1018 -30.49 -8.40 -9.79
C THR A 1018 -29.84 -7.02 -9.71
N LEU A 1019 -29.01 -6.69 -10.70
CA LEU A 1019 -28.50 -5.33 -10.88
C LEU A 1019 -29.62 -4.41 -11.39
N VAL A 1020 -29.99 -3.41 -10.59
CA VAL A 1020 -31.03 -2.44 -10.93
C VAL A 1020 -30.50 -1.38 -11.89
N GLY A 1021 -29.25 -0.96 -11.69
CA GLY A 1021 -28.60 0.01 -12.56
C GLY A 1021 -27.37 0.64 -11.91
N CYS A 1022 -26.89 1.71 -12.53
CA CYS A 1022 -25.68 2.42 -12.17
C CYS A 1022 -25.98 3.91 -11.94
N LEU A 1023 -25.41 4.50 -10.88
CA LEU A 1023 -25.35 5.94 -10.63
C LEU A 1023 -24.00 6.48 -11.09
N ILE A 1024 -24.06 7.46 -11.99
CA ILE A 1024 -22.87 8.07 -12.63
C ILE A 1024 -22.81 9.59 -12.43
N GLN A 1025 -23.85 10.19 -11.85
CA GLN A 1025 -24.00 11.64 -11.75
C GLN A 1025 -23.22 12.25 -10.59
N TYR A 1026 -22.84 11.43 -9.60
CA TYR A 1026 -22.30 11.92 -8.33
C TYR A 1026 -20.77 11.88 -8.24
N GLY A 1027 -20.09 11.18 -9.16
CA GLY A 1027 -18.62 11.14 -9.22
C GLY A 1027 -18.01 12.19 -10.16
N GLY A 1028 -18.76 13.19 -10.61
CA GLY A 1028 -18.26 14.23 -11.50
C GLY A 1028 -17.99 13.75 -12.93
N GLN A 1029 -17.00 14.34 -13.61
CA GLN A 1029 -16.85 14.16 -15.06
C GLN A 1029 -16.42 12.74 -15.47
N THR A 1030 -15.63 12.08 -14.62
CA THR A 1030 -15.06 10.76 -14.89
C THR A 1030 -16.15 9.73 -15.23
N PRO A 1031 -17.12 9.44 -14.34
CA PRO A 1031 -18.19 8.48 -14.64
C PRO A 1031 -19.18 8.96 -15.71
N LEU A 1032 -19.38 10.27 -15.88
CA LEU A 1032 -20.26 10.80 -16.95
C LEU A 1032 -19.75 10.44 -18.35
N LYS A 1033 -18.43 10.36 -18.56
CA LYS A 1033 -17.82 9.91 -19.82
C LYS A 1033 -18.15 8.46 -20.16
N LEU A 1034 -18.50 7.63 -19.17
CA LEU A 1034 -18.84 6.22 -19.36
C LEU A 1034 -20.32 6.00 -19.74
N SER A 1035 -21.15 7.05 -19.74
CA SER A 1035 -22.59 6.96 -19.99
C SER A 1035 -22.95 6.21 -21.28
N ARG A 1036 -22.29 6.53 -22.41
CA ARG A 1036 -22.54 5.86 -23.70
C ARG A 1036 -22.16 4.39 -23.67
N ALA A 1037 -21.02 4.05 -23.06
CA ALA A 1037 -20.57 2.66 -22.96
C ALA A 1037 -21.52 1.81 -22.10
N LEU A 1038 -22.06 2.38 -21.01
CA LEU A 1038 -23.08 1.73 -20.19
C LEU A 1038 -24.38 1.50 -20.96
N GLU A 1039 -24.83 2.49 -21.73
CA GLU A 1039 -26.03 2.37 -22.57
C GLU A 1039 -25.85 1.31 -23.67
N GLU A 1040 -24.70 1.28 -24.36
CA GLU A 1040 -24.37 0.26 -25.35
C GLU A 1040 -24.30 -1.15 -24.76
N ALA A 1041 -23.84 -1.27 -23.50
CA ALA A 1041 -23.83 -2.53 -22.76
C ALA A 1041 -25.21 -2.93 -22.20
N GLY A 1042 -26.25 -2.11 -22.40
CA GLY A 1042 -27.60 -2.36 -21.91
C GLY A 1042 -27.74 -2.21 -20.39
N ILE A 1043 -26.87 -1.42 -19.76
CA ILE A 1043 -26.88 -1.16 -18.32
C ILE A 1043 -27.77 0.04 -18.02
N PRO A 1044 -28.81 -0.09 -17.18
CA PRO A 1044 -29.65 1.04 -16.83
C PRO A 1044 -28.86 2.12 -16.07
N ILE A 1045 -28.78 3.31 -16.63
CA ILE A 1045 -28.34 4.51 -15.89
C ILE A 1045 -29.54 5.01 -15.09
N LEU A 1046 -29.39 5.07 -13.76
CA LEU A 1046 -30.44 5.51 -12.86
C LEU A 1046 -30.46 7.05 -12.81
N GLY A 1047 -31.65 7.65 -12.79
CA GLY A 1047 -31.80 9.11 -12.81
C GLY A 1047 -31.77 9.71 -14.23
N THR A 1048 -31.02 10.78 -14.43
CA THR A 1048 -30.93 11.49 -15.71
C THR A 1048 -30.33 10.59 -16.80
N SER A 1049 -31.07 10.39 -17.90
CA SER A 1049 -30.63 9.53 -19.02
C SER A 1049 -29.36 10.05 -19.69
N ALA A 1050 -28.57 9.14 -20.29
CA ALA A 1050 -27.37 9.49 -21.06
C ALA A 1050 -27.64 10.55 -22.14
N ASP A 1051 -28.73 10.43 -22.91
CA ASP A 1051 -29.08 11.44 -23.93
C ASP A 1051 -29.38 12.82 -23.34
N ALA A 1052 -29.98 12.88 -22.15
CA ALA A 1052 -30.26 14.15 -21.48
C ALA A 1052 -28.97 14.79 -20.94
N ILE A 1053 -28.05 13.99 -20.41
CA ILE A 1053 -26.70 14.43 -20.03
C ILE A 1053 -25.97 14.98 -21.27
N ASP A 1054 -25.92 14.20 -22.35
CA ASP A 1054 -25.27 14.61 -23.60
C ASP A 1054 -25.91 15.87 -24.20
N ARG A 1055 -27.24 16.02 -24.12
CA ARG A 1055 -27.94 17.23 -24.58
C ARG A 1055 -27.60 18.48 -23.77
N ALA A 1056 -27.27 18.33 -22.49
CA ALA A 1056 -26.87 19.44 -21.61
C ALA A 1056 -25.39 19.81 -21.80
N GLU A 1057 -24.53 18.80 -21.97
CA GLU A 1057 -23.09 18.98 -22.17
C GLU A 1057 -22.74 19.46 -23.60
N ASP A 1058 -23.46 18.95 -24.60
CA ASP A 1058 -23.32 19.39 -25.98
C ASP A 1058 -23.89 20.81 -26.14
N ARG A 1059 -23.00 21.75 -26.47
CA ARG A 1059 -23.32 23.17 -26.54
C ARG A 1059 -24.31 23.51 -27.65
N GLU A 1060 -24.29 22.78 -28.76
CA GLU A 1060 -25.23 22.99 -29.87
C GLU A 1060 -26.63 22.54 -29.47
N ARG A 1061 -26.73 21.33 -28.90
CA ARG A 1061 -27.98 20.75 -28.41
C ARG A 1061 -28.56 21.60 -27.28
N PHE A 1062 -27.74 22.10 -26.37
CA PHE A 1062 -28.17 22.95 -25.27
C PHE A 1062 -28.66 24.33 -25.75
N SER A 1063 -27.94 25.00 -26.64
CA SER A 1063 -28.38 26.28 -27.22
C SER A 1063 -29.69 26.15 -28.01
N ALA A 1064 -29.86 25.05 -28.76
CA ALA A 1064 -31.12 24.73 -29.42
C ALA A 1064 -32.28 24.56 -28.41
N LEU A 1065 -32.02 23.93 -27.25
CA LEU A 1065 -33.00 23.79 -26.18
C LEU A 1065 -33.40 25.14 -25.57
N LEU A 1066 -32.44 26.01 -25.25
CA LEU A 1066 -32.72 27.33 -24.68
C LEU A 1066 -33.59 28.19 -25.61
N ARG A 1067 -33.30 28.19 -26.92
CA ARG A 1067 -34.13 28.87 -27.93
C ARG A 1067 -35.54 28.32 -28.00
N LYS A 1068 -35.70 27.00 -27.86
CA LYS A 1068 -37.02 26.35 -27.83
C LYS A 1068 -37.83 26.75 -26.58
N LEU A 1069 -37.14 27.02 -25.47
CA LEU A 1069 -37.75 27.41 -24.19
C LEU A 1069 -37.93 28.93 -24.04
N ASP A 1070 -37.58 29.73 -25.04
CA ASP A 1070 -37.59 31.21 -24.97
C ASP A 1070 -36.71 31.76 -23.82
N LEU A 1071 -35.62 31.05 -23.52
CA LEU A 1071 -34.62 31.47 -22.53
C LEU A 1071 -33.49 32.25 -23.20
N LYS A 1072 -32.89 33.17 -22.45
CA LYS A 1072 -31.79 34.01 -22.94
C LYS A 1072 -30.45 33.33 -22.74
N GLN A 1073 -29.57 33.51 -23.71
CA GLN A 1073 -28.16 33.12 -23.67
C GLN A 1073 -27.33 34.27 -24.27
N PRO A 1074 -26.06 34.48 -23.88
CA PRO A 1074 -25.16 35.36 -24.60
C PRO A 1074 -25.15 35.06 -26.10
N LYS A 1075 -24.87 36.08 -26.92
CA LYS A 1075 -24.62 35.85 -28.34
C LYS A 1075 -23.41 34.93 -28.45
N ASN A 1076 -23.54 33.86 -29.23
CA ASN A 1076 -22.49 32.86 -29.33
C ASN A 1076 -22.43 32.15 -30.67
N ALA A 1077 -21.31 31.48 -30.91
CA ALA A 1077 -21.08 30.67 -32.10
C ALA A 1077 -20.16 29.48 -31.75
N ILE A 1078 -20.42 28.34 -32.39
CA ILE A 1078 -19.56 27.15 -32.29
C ILE A 1078 -18.68 27.08 -33.53
N ALA A 1079 -17.39 26.91 -33.33
CA ALA A 1079 -16.39 26.76 -34.39
C ALA A 1079 -15.75 25.37 -34.33
N LEU A 1080 -15.67 24.69 -35.47
CA LEU A 1080 -15.15 23.31 -35.54
C LEU A 1080 -13.64 23.24 -35.80
N ASN A 1081 -13.02 24.37 -36.14
CA ASN A 1081 -11.59 24.48 -36.41
C ASN A 1081 -11.10 25.90 -36.13
N GLN A 1082 -9.78 26.07 -36.08
CA GLN A 1082 -9.16 27.37 -35.75
C GLN A 1082 -9.54 28.49 -36.72
N GLN A 1083 -9.74 28.19 -38.01
CA GLN A 1083 -10.13 29.20 -38.99
C GLN A 1083 -11.56 29.69 -38.74
N GLU A 1084 -12.49 28.76 -38.50
CA GLU A 1084 -13.86 29.10 -38.12
C GLU A 1084 -13.93 29.91 -36.82
N VAL A 1085 -13.01 29.67 -35.87
CA VAL A 1085 -12.95 30.46 -34.63
C VAL A 1085 -12.68 31.94 -34.97
N LEU A 1086 -11.69 32.21 -35.81
CA LEU A 1086 -11.34 33.57 -36.22
C LEU A 1086 -12.46 34.23 -37.04
N ASP A 1087 -13.13 33.47 -37.89
CA ASP A 1087 -14.19 33.97 -38.76
C ASP A 1087 -15.46 34.30 -37.96
N LYS A 1088 -15.86 33.43 -37.03
CA LYS A 1088 -17.08 33.59 -36.22
C LYS A 1088 -16.92 34.58 -35.06
N ALA A 1089 -15.69 34.85 -34.61
CA ALA A 1089 -15.41 35.77 -33.51
C ALA A 1089 -15.90 37.20 -33.77
N GLU A 1090 -15.74 37.71 -35.00
CA GLU A 1090 -16.19 39.06 -35.38
C GLU A 1090 -17.72 39.17 -35.30
N ASP A 1091 -18.43 38.11 -35.70
CA ASP A 1091 -19.88 38.06 -35.63
C ASP A 1091 -20.37 38.01 -34.19
N VAL A 1092 -19.71 37.26 -33.30
CA VAL A 1092 -20.09 37.21 -31.87
C VAL A 1092 -19.79 38.54 -31.16
N GLY A 1093 -18.62 39.13 -31.44
CA GLY A 1093 -18.20 40.44 -30.94
C GLY A 1093 -17.38 40.38 -29.64
N TYR A 1094 -16.27 41.14 -29.60
CA TYR A 1094 -15.35 41.20 -28.46
C TYR A 1094 -15.87 42.09 -27.30
N PRO A 1095 -15.42 41.88 -26.05
CA PRO A 1095 -14.60 40.74 -25.59
C PRO A 1095 -15.36 39.41 -25.66
N LEU A 1096 -14.64 38.31 -25.88
CA LEU A 1096 -15.17 36.96 -26.03
C LEU A 1096 -14.67 36.06 -24.91
N VAL A 1097 -15.49 35.11 -24.47
CA VAL A 1097 -15.05 33.94 -23.72
C VAL A 1097 -14.91 32.78 -24.70
N VAL A 1098 -13.69 32.26 -24.82
CA VAL A 1098 -13.40 31.10 -25.66
C VAL A 1098 -13.41 29.86 -24.79
N ARG A 1099 -14.23 28.87 -25.14
CA ARG A 1099 -14.46 27.67 -24.33
C ARG A 1099 -14.40 26.40 -25.18
N PRO A 1100 -13.43 25.50 -24.94
CA PRO A 1100 -13.46 24.17 -25.54
C PRO A 1100 -14.65 23.34 -25.03
N SER A 1101 -15.11 22.34 -25.80
CA SER A 1101 -16.18 21.43 -25.39
C SER A 1101 -15.67 20.28 -24.50
N TYR A 1102 -16.56 19.66 -23.70
CA TYR A 1102 -16.27 18.50 -22.83
C TYR A 1102 -15.12 18.69 -21.81
N VAL A 1103 -14.98 19.91 -21.28
CA VAL A 1103 -13.98 20.27 -20.26
C VAL A 1103 -14.64 20.74 -18.96
N LEU A 1104 -13.99 20.49 -17.83
CA LEU A 1104 -14.41 20.93 -16.49
C LEU A 1104 -13.41 21.94 -15.90
N GLY A 1105 -13.88 22.80 -15.00
CA GLY A 1105 -13.01 23.67 -14.21
C GLY A 1105 -12.24 24.68 -15.05
N GLY A 1106 -12.87 25.23 -16.09
CA GLY A 1106 -12.27 26.25 -16.95
C GLY A 1106 -11.07 25.81 -17.80
N ARG A 1107 -10.83 24.50 -18.01
CA ARG A 1107 -9.63 24.03 -18.73
C ARG A 1107 -9.57 24.62 -20.15
N ALA A 1108 -8.47 25.32 -20.42
CA ALA A 1108 -8.23 26.06 -21.66
C ALA A 1108 -9.35 27.06 -22.00
N MET A 1109 -10.11 27.56 -21.02
CA MET A 1109 -10.98 28.71 -21.22
C MET A 1109 -10.18 30.00 -21.08
N ALA A 1110 -10.49 31.00 -21.91
CA ALA A 1110 -9.85 32.31 -21.83
C ALA A 1110 -10.81 33.42 -22.23
N ILE A 1111 -10.65 34.58 -21.60
CA ILE A 1111 -11.26 35.83 -22.07
C ILE A 1111 -10.29 36.47 -23.06
N VAL A 1112 -10.76 36.75 -24.27
CA VAL A 1112 -9.99 37.41 -25.32
C VAL A 1112 -10.65 38.73 -25.68
N HIS A 1113 -9.88 39.81 -25.61
CA HIS A 1113 -10.40 41.17 -25.79
C HIS A 1113 -10.35 41.65 -27.24
N ASP A 1114 -9.54 41.01 -28.08
CA ASP A 1114 -9.38 41.36 -29.49
C ASP A 1114 -8.89 40.15 -30.30
N ARG A 1115 -8.82 40.36 -31.63
CA ARG A 1115 -8.38 39.33 -32.58
C ARG A 1115 -6.95 38.86 -32.34
N THR A 1116 -6.04 39.74 -31.93
CA THR A 1116 -4.65 39.38 -31.66
C THR A 1116 -4.55 38.46 -30.45
N GLY A 1117 -5.32 38.74 -29.39
CA GLY A 1117 -5.47 37.86 -28.23
C GLY A 1117 -6.06 36.50 -28.59
N LEU A 1118 -7.04 36.46 -29.49
CA LEU A 1118 -7.63 35.22 -29.98
C LEU A 1118 -6.64 34.36 -30.78
N GLU A 1119 -5.86 34.96 -31.68
CA GLU A 1119 -4.80 34.26 -32.42
C GLU A 1119 -3.70 33.71 -31.50
N HIS A 1120 -3.36 34.46 -30.44
CA HIS A 1120 -2.44 34.00 -29.40
C HIS A 1120 -3.02 32.81 -28.63
N TYR A 1121 -4.28 32.91 -28.18
CA TYR A 1121 -4.97 31.82 -27.49
C TYR A 1121 -4.98 30.52 -28.32
N LEU A 1122 -5.34 30.59 -29.61
CA LEU A 1122 -5.40 29.40 -30.46
C LEU A 1122 -4.05 28.70 -30.58
N ARG A 1123 -2.96 29.47 -30.62
CA ARG A 1123 -1.61 28.96 -30.77
C ARG A 1123 -1.03 28.43 -29.46
N GLU A 1124 -1.15 29.20 -28.40
CA GLU A 1124 -0.41 28.97 -27.15
C GLU A 1124 -1.24 28.29 -26.07
N VAL A 1125 -2.56 28.53 -26.03
CA VAL A 1125 -3.43 27.96 -24.98
C VAL A 1125 -4.13 26.71 -25.50
N LEU A 1126 -4.90 26.83 -26.58
CA LEU A 1126 -5.63 25.69 -27.15
C LEU A 1126 -4.66 24.63 -27.70
N GLY A 1127 -3.61 25.05 -28.40
CA GLY A 1127 -2.58 24.14 -28.93
C GLY A 1127 -1.86 23.31 -27.86
N ARG A 1128 -1.74 23.83 -26.63
CA ARG A 1128 -1.11 23.15 -25.48
C ARG A 1128 -2.08 22.34 -24.63
N ALA A 1129 -3.39 22.45 -24.85
CA ALA A 1129 -4.42 21.81 -24.03
C ALA A 1129 -4.57 20.28 -24.25
N GLY A 1130 -3.85 19.72 -25.23
CA GLY A 1130 -3.91 18.31 -25.64
C GLY A 1130 -4.71 18.11 -26.94
N LYS A 1131 -4.49 17.00 -27.65
CA LYS A 1131 -5.13 16.72 -28.95
C LYS A 1131 -6.66 16.62 -28.84
N ASP A 1132 -7.17 15.97 -27.80
CA ASP A 1132 -8.62 15.74 -27.65
C ASP A 1132 -9.39 17.06 -27.41
N VAL A 1133 -8.74 18.04 -26.77
CA VAL A 1133 -9.32 19.37 -26.53
C VAL A 1133 -9.12 20.29 -27.73
N SER A 1134 -7.94 20.26 -28.35
CA SER A 1134 -7.60 21.16 -29.46
C SER A 1134 -8.26 20.79 -30.80
N SER A 1135 -8.70 19.54 -30.96
CA SER A 1135 -9.45 19.06 -32.12
C SER A 1135 -10.97 19.13 -31.95
N GLY A 1136 -11.45 19.42 -30.74
CA GLY A 1136 -12.88 19.54 -30.44
C GLY A 1136 -13.48 20.89 -30.85
N PRO A 1137 -14.82 20.98 -30.90
CA PRO A 1137 -15.52 22.25 -31.13
C PRO A 1137 -15.21 23.28 -30.04
N VAL A 1138 -15.03 24.53 -30.44
CA VAL A 1138 -14.80 25.68 -29.55
C VAL A 1138 -16.02 26.60 -29.59
N LEU A 1139 -16.58 26.88 -28.42
CA LEU A 1139 -17.63 27.87 -28.23
C LEU A 1139 -17.01 29.26 -28.04
N LEU A 1140 -17.55 30.24 -28.76
CA LEU A 1140 -17.29 31.66 -28.59
C LEU A 1140 -18.53 32.29 -27.99
N ASP A 1141 -18.47 32.69 -26.73
CA ASP A 1141 -19.52 33.47 -26.07
C ASP A 1141 -19.12 34.95 -26.03
N HIS A 1142 -20.06 35.86 -26.26
CA HIS A 1142 -19.86 37.26 -25.93
C HIS A 1142 -19.73 37.41 -24.40
N TYR A 1143 -18.64 38.02 -23.95
CA TYR A 1143 -18.38 38.22 -22.52
C TYR A 1143 -19.30 39.34 -21.98
N LEU A 1144 -20.00 39.03 -20.88
CA LEU A 1144 -20.93 39.97 -20.23
C LEU A 1144 -20.19 40.73 -19.13
N ASN A 1145 -19.72 41.95 -19.43
CA ASN A 1145 -19.09 42.81 -18.43
C ASN A 1145 -20.06 43.21 -17.31
N ASP A 1146 -19.55 43.37 -16.08
CA ASP A 1146 -20.29 43.85 -14.89
C ASP A 1146 -21.53 42.99 -14.55
N ALA A 1147 -21.52 41.70 -14.91
CA ALA A 1147 -22.62 40.78 -14.65
C ALA A 1147 -22.46 40.06 -13.31
N ILE A 1148 -23.57 39.80 -12.61
CA ILE A 1148 -23.60 38.96 -11.41
C ILE A 1148 -23.76 37.51 -11.85
N GLU A 1149 -22.90 36.62 -11.33
CA GLU A 1149 -23.02 35.18 -11.54
C GLU A 1149 -23.83 34.54 -10.40
N VAL A 1150 -24.65 33.54 -10.76
CA VAL A 1150 -25.59 32.88 -9.85
C VAL A 1150 -25.58 31.39 -10.13
N ASP A 1151 -25.42 30.58 -9.08
CA ASP A 1151 -25.60 29.14 -9.13
C ASP A 1151 -26.97 28.75 -8.55
N VAL A 1152 -27.64 27.80 -9.19
CA VAL A 1152 -28.95 27.28 -8.77
C VAL A 1152 -28.88 25.76 -8.71
N ASP A 1153 -28.84 25.24 -7.48
CA ASP A 1153 -28.87 23.80 -7.25
C ASP A 1153 -30.31 23.31 -7.15
N CYS A 1154 -30.65 22.30 -7.95
CA CYS A 1154 -32.00 21.76 -8.03
C CYS A 1154 -32.03 20.24 -8.20
N ILE A 1155 -33.12 19.64 -7.74
CA ILE A 1155 -33.42 18.22 -7.88
C ILE A 1155 -34.78 18.07 -8.56
N SER A 1156 -34.92 17.14 -9.51
CA SER A 1156 -36.17 16.87 -10.22
C SER A 1156 -36.53 15.39 -10.16
N ASP A 1157 -37.80 15.09 -9.88
CA ASP A 1157 -38.38 13.74 -9.94
C ASP A 1157 -39.04 13.44 -11.29
N GLY A 1158 -38.93 14.37 -12.25
CA GLY A 1158 -39.57 14.31 -13.57
C GLY A 1158 -40.98 14.90 -13.62
N GLN A 1159 -41.62 15.17 -12.48
CA GLN A 1159 -42.90 15.87 -12.39
C GLN A 1159 -42.74 17.30 -11.85
N ASN A 1160 -41.91 17.46 -10.82
CA ASN A 1160 -41.62 18.72 -10.16
C ASN A 1160 -40.11 18.92 -10.05
N ALA A 1161 -39.68 20.18 -10.08
CA ALA A 1161 -38.31 20.59 -9.75
C ALA A 1161 -38.32 21.29 -8.38
N HIS A 1162 -37.40 20.89 -7.50
CA HIS A 1162 -37.17 21.49 -6.21
C HIS A 1162 -35.86 22.28 -6.26
N VAL A 1163 -35.92 23.58 -6.00
CA VAL A 1163 -34.73 24.44 -5.87
C VAL A 1163 -34.22 24.32 -4.43
N ALA A 1164 -33.04 23.72 -4.29
CA ALA A 1164 -32.41 23.51 -2.99
C ALA A 1164 -31.72 24.79 -2.49
N GLY A 1165 -31.08 25.54 -3.39
CA GLY A 1165 -30.38 26.76 -3.06
C GLY A 1165 -30.17 27.65 -4.29
N VAL A 1166 -30.22 28.96 -4.06
CA VAL A 1166 -29.77 29.97 -5.04
C VAL A 1166 -28.59 30.68 -4.39
N MET A 1167 -27.44 30.65 -5.05
CA MET A 1167 -26.18 31.22 -4.55
C MET A 1167 -25.77 32.38 -5.44
N GLU A 1168 -25.46 33.52 -4.83
CA GLU A 1168 -24.94 34.69 -5.54
C GLU A 1168 -23.43 34.76 -5.35
N HIS A 1169 -22.67 34.85 -6.44
CA HIS A 1169 -21.23 35.02 -6.36
C HIS A 1169 -20.88 36.42 -5.84
N ILE A 1170 -19.77 36.52 -5.10
CA ILE A 1170 -19.22 37.81 -4.66
C ILE A 1170 -18.51 38.49 -5.83
N GLU A 1171 -17.75 37.71 -6.58
CA GLU A 1171 -17.10 38.09 -7.82
C GLU A 1171 -18.11 38.29 -8.97
N GLU A 1172 -17.72 39.12 -9.96
CA GLU A 1172 -18.49 39.26 -11.19
C GLU A 1172 -18.30 38.05 -12.12
N ALA A 1173 -19.27 37.82 -13.01
CA ALA A 1173 -19.22 36.76 -14.00
C ALA A 1173 -17.98 36.89 -14.88
N GLY A 1174 -17.15 35.85 -14.89
CA GLY A 1174 -15.86 35.85 -15.57
C GLY A 1174 -14.73 35.23 -14.76
N ILE A 1175 -14.87 35.24 -13.43
CA ILE A 1175 -14.11 34.37 -12.53
C ILE A 1175 -14.85 33.04 -12.46
N HIS A 1176 -14.11 31.92 -12.49
CA HIS A 1176 -14.74 30.60 -12.53
C HIS A 1176 -15.53 30.35 -11.23
N SER A 1177 -16.71 29.73 -11.33
CA SER A 1177 -17.59 29.47 -10.17
C SER A 1177 -16.89 28.74 -9.03
N GLY A 1178 -16.11 27.70 -9.36
CA GLY A 1178 -15.31 26.95 -8.39
C GLY A 1178 -14.17 27.72 -7.70
N ASP A 1179 -13.83 28.93 -8.18
CA ASP A 1179 -12.83 29.83 -7.57
C ASP A 1179 -13.48 31.07 -6.93
N SER A 1180 -14.81 31.22 -7.05
CA SER A 1180 -15.56 32.39 -6.56
C SER A 1180 -16.08 32.15 -5.14
N ALA A 1181 -16.08 33.19 -4.31
CA ALA A 1181 -16.85 33.17 -3.08
C ALA A 1181 -18.34 33.32 -3.42
N CYS A 1182 -19.22 32.74 -2.61
CA CYS A 1182 -20.66 32.86 -2.83
C CYS A 1182 -21.43 33.11 -1.53
N SER A 1183 -22.65 33.63 -1.67
CA SER A 1183 -23.59 33.88 -0.59
C SER A 1183 -24.87 33.08 -0.79
N LEU A 1184 -25.30 32.38 0.26
CA LEU A 1184 -26.58 31.69 0.35
C LEU A 1184 -27.31 32.16 1.63
N PRO A 1185 -28.48 32.83 1.52
CA PRO A 1185 -29.16 33.26 0.29
C PRO A 1185 -28.42 34.42 -0.42
N PRO A 1186 -28.84 34.80 -1.65
CA PRO A 1186 -28.30 35.96 -2.35
C PRO A 1186 -28.34 37.24 -1.51
N TYR A 1187 -27.27 38.04 -1.57
CA TYR A 1187 -27.08 39.21 -0.72
C TYR A 1187 -27.47 40.54 -1.39
N SER A 1188 -27.46 40.60 -2.74
CA SER A 1188 -27.78 41.81 -3.50
C SER A 1188 -28.95 41.63 -4.49
N LEU A 1189 -29.28 40.39 -4.89
CA LEU A 1189 -30.39 40.13 -5.80
C LEU A 1189 -31.76 40.45 -5.18
N SER A 1190 -32.63 41.12 -5.96
CA SER A 1190 -33.99 41.40 -5.48
C SER A 1190 -34.83 40.11 -5.34
N PRO A 1191 -35.74 40.00 -4.35
CA PRO A 1191 -36.59 38.82 -4.20
C PRO A 1191 -37.42 38.46 -5.44
N ALA A 1192 -37.84 39.46 -6.21
CA ALA A 1192 -38.55 39.25 -7.47
C ALA A 1192 -37.67 38.62 -8.56
N LEU A 1193 -36.38 38.93 -8.56
CA LEU A 1193 -35.41 38.30 -9.46
C LEU A 1193 -35.10 36.87 -9.01
N VAL A 1194 -34.90 36.65 -7.71
CA VAL A 1194 -34.70 35.29 -7.14
C VAL A 1194 -35.91 34.38 -7.41
N THR A 1195 -37.14 34.91 -7.39
CA THR A 1195 -38.36 34.13 -7.71
C THR A 1195 -38.48 33.84 -9.22
N ARG A 1196 -37.85 34.66 -10.06
CA ARG A 1196 -37.88 34.52 -11.52
C ARG A 1196 -36.84 33.51 -12.01
N LEU A 1197 -35.67 33.49 -11.36
CA LEU A 1197 -34.67 32.43 -11.47
C LEU A 1197 -35.31 31.12 -11.00
#